data_AF-A0A678MI80-F1
#
_entry.id   AF-A0A678MI80-F1
#
_cell.length_a   1.000
_cell.length_b   1.000
_cell.length_c   1.000
_cell.angle_alpha   90.00
_cell.angle_beta   90.00
_cell.angle_gamma   90.00
#
_symmetry.space_group_name_H-M   'P 1'
#
loop_
_entity.id
_entity.type
_entity.pdbx_description
1 polymer ?
#
loop_
_entity_poly.entity_id
_entity_poly.type
_entity_poly.pdbx_seq_one_letter_code
_entity_poly.pdbx_strand_id
1 'polypeptide(L)'
;MSDKKGDKCMKQKRNAMKNKINAQSSPWFPANHKNKVEILQKGMNGVFDKKLGLNISPFPKVLTTCMQIVLKSIQFKSTLDIQIKEIFNCLWPMNADSQFIWQLCIAHLESLIQFDMPKSLKHNIFKRLQNIENEMKVYEKSFDEWQRTSNENVKKQELKKIIFNIESFLEECIRFFAMEKYELLLLVIYAQIANLHLLILRISLIYGEELDLTQEEQSVYQNKLISKIKLYTNYCTHQYKRGLFRIKKMQDYSCNSIEKWNLFNAYQKDMTLMVLDIISIWPTYDYSRYPMKTKIELTREIWTDIQYVSIENDKANLNKEVDFTLCTEPQIFEWLSTLEFYMRNSSNTSEFMGNIVGIHYSSYKTHHRKQHISRWWGEKSKYDYKLTVQNLQEYPVYNSIAQNSYESNQKVIKYIEKESQLLYHRLSRISGVIECPDKTNVSAITFAWAHVSVQETHDIDNKKLIIQIPASKAWSDETGKLRVIDGISTGGPLVLLEDTPLTISLNSKILHHLRIRYACNNNGVLRISKKPKLGSLSECIAEQAYKTTYEGSERDLVFESFDYLDFDFLLGETTSPYLIILERIQGTSPLIIDKIECIPVCITKRQHENNQYIKEAQKAVNQLFTNSLKNKLKFETTDYNVDQTAKKVESIYDSISLKEKVSLLRDVKHAKRLSKYRNLISNEDFGLPELISKNSWQFTHHVRVSCSDPQFKGYFLEIPSVKNVSLNEKDLFRNVYQKIDESKLKPYTRYIVRGFIGHCEDLEIWVTRYEKEVMSLQNVNNIVNNNGSVSHDTSHYFKVHIDVGNLDIEENLGIWVAFQITSPNGSATLGNIELIEMMPLSGKLLTQIKNTEEEWKKEKERRQLESNKSIQIANKAVKGLFDSSQEKKLNIVTSKKDILDALEKVENITYVYHSYLHNVVGNNFNVYKQLQERINRAFDLYQSRNKIMNGDFSRKDLGWNITPGIEFLKEEYRYFSLFIKHWSSSAVQEIELKSTCEYLLRVTGTKKAAGTGYVVCSGCASEYIQALFFTASEGERITKTIEVFPKTNRVQIEISTTNGTFLVESIELICLEDEKID
;
A
#
# COMPACT_ATOMS: atom_id res chain seq x y z
N MET A 1 -57.24 -57.95 -68.29
CA MET A 1 -56.33 -58.35 -67.18
C MET A 1 -54.95 -57.74 -67.43
N SER A 2 -54.73 -56.49 -67.03
CA SER A 2 -53.42 -55.84 -67.22
C SER A 2 -53.31 -54.54 -66.42
N ASP A 3 -53.53 -54.58 -65.10
CA ASP A 3 -53.36 -53.39 -64.24
C ASP A 3 -53.02 -53.71 -62.77
N LYS A 4 -52.13 -54.69 -62.54
CA LYS A 4 -51.65 -55.01 -61.17
C LYS A 4 -50.13 -55.09 -60.99
N LYS A 5 -49.33 -54.82 -62.03
CA LYS A 5 -47.84 -54.80 -61.92
C LYS A 5 -47.22 -53.39 -61.81
N GLY A 6 -47.83 -52.36 -62.39
CA GLY A 6 -47.34 -50.97 -62.26
C GLY A 6 -47.50 -50.39 -60.86
N ASP A 7 -48.61 -50.72 -60.19
CA ASP A 7 -48.99 -50.09 -58.92
C ASP A 7 -48.22 -50.64 -57.70
N LYS A 8 -47.73 -51.88 -57.78
CA LYS A 8 -46.82 -52.47 -56.76
C LYS A 8 -45.41 -51.86 -56.82
N CYS A 9 -44.91 -51.56 -58.02
CA CYS A 9 -43.59 -50.93 -58.20
C CYS A 9 -43.61 -49.45 -57.77
N MET A 10 -44.71 -48.73 -58.04
CA MET A 10 -44.92 -47.35 -57.59
C MET A 10 -45.15 -47.23 -56.08
N LYS A 11 -45.88 -48.17 -55.45
CA LYS A 11 -46.01 -48.22 -53.98
C LYS A 11 -44.72 -48.62 -53.27
N GLN A 12 -43.92 -49.54 -53.82
CA GLN A 12 -42.60 -49.87 -53.27
C GLN A 12 -41.60 -48.71 -53.45
N LYS A 13 -41.61 -48.00 -54.59
CA LYS A 13 -40.81 -46.79 -54.77
C LYS A 13 -41.28 -45.66 -53.85
N ARG A 14 -42.59 -45.44 -53.68
CA ARG A 14 -43.12 -44.43 -52.73
C ARG A 14 -42.88 -44.78 -51.27
N ASN A 15 -42.90 -46.06 -50.88
CA ASN A 15 -42.54 -46.47 -49.51
C ASN A 15 -41.03 -46.47 -49.28
N ALA A 16 -40.20 -46.79 -50.28
CA ALA A 16 -38.74 -46.61 -50.22
C ALA A 16 -38.35 -45.12 -50.19
N MET A 17 -39.12 -44.25 -50.86
CA MET A 17 -38.93 -42.80 -50.84
C MET A 17 -39.47 -42.17 -49.55
N LYS A 18 -40.62 -42.62 -49.01
CA LYS A 18 -41.10 -42.25 -47.67
C LYS A 18 -40.16 -42.72 -46.55
N ASN A 19 -39.58 -43.91 -46.66
CA ASN A 19 -38.56 -44.38 -45.71
C ASN A 19 -37.20 -43.66 -45.88
N LYS A 20 -36.88 -43.14 -47.08
CA LYS A 20 -35.76 -42.20 -47.28
C LYS A 20 -36.05 -40.80 -46.74
N ILE A 21 -37.30 -40.32 -46.82
CA ILE A 21 -37.74 -39.00 -46.34
C ILE A 21 -37.83 -38.97 -44.81
N ASN A 22 -38.29 -40.06 -44.17
CA ASN A 22 -38.32 -40.16 -42.70
C ASN A 22 -36.95 -40.50 -42.07
N ALA A 23 -35.93 -40.82 -42.88
CA ALA A 23 -34.55 -41.07 -42.43
C ALA A 23 -33.63 -39.83 -42.55
N GLN A 24 -34.16 -38.68 -42.97
CA GLN A 24 -33.40 -37.45 -43.16
C GLN A 24 -33.52 -36.51 -41.95
N SER A 25 -32.86 -36.90 -40.86
CA SER A 25 -32.35 -35.96 -39.85
C SER A 25 -30.82 -36.09 -39.82
N SER A 26 -30.15 -35.08 -40.35
CA SER A 26 -28.69 -34.94 -40.57
C SER A 26 -28.04 -36.07 -41.39
N PRO A 27 -27.88 -35.92 -42.72
CA PRO A 27 -26.92 -36.70 -43.49
C PRO A 27 -25.50 -36.23 -43.12
N TRP A 28 -24.52 -37.15 -43.06
CA TRP A 28 -23.08 -36.92 -42.77
C TRP A 28 -22.51 -37.31 -41.41
N PHE A 29 -23.06 -38.37 -40.82
CA PHE A 29 -22.16 -39.44 -40.40
C PHE A 29 -22.05 -40.42 -41.57
N PRO A 30 -20.86 -40.96 -41.92
CA PRO A 30 -20.79 -42.14 -42.78
C PRO A 30 -21.77 -43.17 -42.25
N ALA A 31 -22.64 -43.72 -43.10
CA ALA A 31 -23.74 -44.59 -42.67
C ALA A 31 -23.27 -45.79 -41.81
N ASN A 32 -22.00 -46.18 -41.96
CA ASN A 32 -21.36 -47.25 -41.18
C ASN A 32 -20.98 -46.83 -39.74
N HIS A 33 -20.65 -45.55 -39.51
CA HIS A 33 -20.17 -45.05 -38.21
C HIS A 33 -21.29 -44.43 -37.36
N LYS A 34 -22.30 -43.78 -37.97
CA LYS A 34 -23.57 -43.42 -37.29
C LYS A 34 -24.22 -44.65 -36.66
N ASN A 35 -24.24 -45.73 -37.44
CA ASN A 35 -24.76 -47.02 -37.00
C ASN A 35 -23.99 -47.55 -35.77
N LYS A 36 -22.67 -47.39 -35.68
CA LYS A 36 -21.90 -47.95 -34.55
C LYS A 36 -22.20 -47.24 -33.22
N VAL A 37 -22.27 -45.91 -33.20
CA VAL A 37 -22.64 -45.13 -32.00
C VAL A 37 -24.10 -45.35 -31.63
N GLU A 38 -25.00 -45.34 -32.62
CA GLU A 38 -26.43 -45.62 -32.38
C GLU A 38 -26.68 -47.08 -31.94
N ILE A 39 -25.96 -48.06 -32.47
CA ILE A 39 -26.06 -49.49 -32.08
C ILE A 39 -25.61 -49.66 -30.63
N LEU A 40 -24.46 -49.07 -30.25
CA LEU A 40 -23.97 -49.11 -28.87
C LEU A 40 -24.95 -48.45 -27.88
N GLN A 41 -25.64 -47.38 -28.30
CA GLN A 41 -26.66 -46.71 -27.49
C GLN A 41 -27.99 -47.49 -27.43
N LYS A 42 -28.47 -48.03 -28.56
CA LYS A 42 -29.74 -48.76 -28.65
C LYS A 42 -29.72 -50.11 -27.91
N GLY A 43 -28.55 -50.77 -27.81
CA GLY A 43 -28.40 -52.08 -27.17
C GLY A 43 -28.78 -52.16 -25.68
N MET A 44 -28.93 -51.03 -24.97
CA MET A 44 -29.26 -50.98 -23.53
C MET A 44 -30.59 -50.27 -23.19
N ASN A 45 -31.33 -49.73 -24.16
CA ASN A 45 -32.62 -49.07 -23.90
C ASN A 45 -33.68 -50.03 -23.29
N GLY A 46 -33.43 -51.34 -23.23
CA GLY A 46 -34.33 -52.32 -22.59
C GLY A 46 -34.31 -52.34 -21.06
N VAL A 47 -33.36 -51.68 -20.37
CA VAL A 47 -33.16 -51.86 -18.91
C VAL A 47 -33.48 -50.60 -18.07
N PHE A 48 -33.50 -49.39 -18.65
CA PHE A 48 -33.62 -48.14 -17.88
C PHE A 48 -34.98 -47.42 -17.97
N ASP A 49 -35.96 -48.00 -18.65
CA ASP A 49 -37.14 -47.27 -19.14
C ASP A 49 -38.34 -47.16 -18.16
N LYS A 50 -38.14 -47.20 -16.83
CA LYS A 50 -39.28 -47.19 -15.87
C LYS A 50 -39.24 -46.21 -14.71
N LYS A 51 -38.23 -45.35 -14.52
CA LYS A 51 -38.21 -44.47 -13.32
C LYS A 51 -37.97 -42.98 -13.49
N LEU A 52 -37.62 -42.47 -14.67
CA LEU A 52 -37.50 -41.04 -14.93
C LEU A 52 -38.07 -40.77 -16.32
N GLY A 53 -39.31 -40.28 -16.40
CA GLY A 53 -40.01 -39.94 -17.64
C GLY A 53 -39.39 -38.74 -18.36
N LEU A 54 -38.15 -38.87 -18.83
CA LEU A 54 -37.43 -37.89 -19.63
C LEU A 54 -37.14 -38.52 -20.99
N ASN A 55 -37.90 -38.08 -22.00
CA ASN A 55 -37.68 -38.42 -23.40
C ASN A 55 -36.23 -38.09 -23.82
N ILE A 56 -35.56 -39.12 -24.32
CA ILE A 56 -34.35 -39.20 -25.18
C ILE A 56 -33.68 -37.85 -25.51
N SER A 57 -32.45 -37.63 -25.01
CA SER A 57 -31.53 -36.58 -25.48
C SER A 57 -30.93 -36.97 -26.84
N PRO A 58 -30.86 -36.07 -27.83
CA PRO A 58 -30.30 -36.33 -29.18
C PRO A 58 -28.77 -36.38 -29.21
N PHE A 59 -28.09 -36.14 -28.07
CA PHE A 59 -26.63 -36.08 -27.99
C PHE A 59 -26.02 -37.43 -27.59
N PRO A 60 -24.83 -37.78 -28.13
CA PRO A 60 -24.02 -38.86 -27.60
C PRO A 60 -23.89 -38.80 -26.08
N LYS A 61 -24.19 -39.91 -25.38
CA LYS A 61 -24.15 -40.00 -23.91
C LYS A 61 -22.85 -39.43 -23.31
N VAL A 62 -21.71 -39.59 -23.99
CA VAL A 62 -20.41 -39.02 -23.61
C VAL A 62 -20.42 -37.50 -23.44
N LEU A 63 -21.10 -36.75 -24.32
CA LEU A 63 -21.24 -35.30 -24.21
C LEU A 63 -22.03 -34.93 -22.97
N THR A 64 -23.15 -35.61 -22.73
CA THR A 64 -23.97 -35.37 -21.52
C THR A 64 -23.19 -35.66 -20.23
N THR A 65 -22.36 -36.70 -20.23
CA THR A 65 -21.47 -37.03 -19.10
C THR A 65 -20.43 -35.92 -18.88
N CYS A 66 -19.75 -35.44 -19.93
CA CYS A 66 -18.75 -34.38 -19.80
C CYS A 66 -19.38 -33.06 -19.32
N MET A 67 -20.56 -32.70 -19.83
CA MET A 67 -21.30 -31.52 -19.35
C MET A 67 -21.69 -31.63 -17.87
N GLN A 68 -22.09 -32.83 -17.41
CA GLN A 68 -22.36 -33.08 -16.00
C GLN A 68 -21.10 -32.93 -15.14
N ILE A 69 -19.95 -33.41 -15.61
CA ILE A 69 -18.66 -33.25 -14.92
C ILE A 69 -18.31 -31.77 -14.79
N VAL A 70 -18.40 -31.00 -15.87
CA VAL A 70 -18.17 -29.54 -15.85
C VAL A 70 -19.10 -28.85 -14.86
N LEU A 71 -20.39 -29.19 -14.88
CA LEU A 71 -21.35 -28.62 -13.95
C LEU A 71 -21.00 -28.95 -12.49
N LYS A 72 -20.63 -30.20 -12.19
CA LYS A 72 -20.18 -30.62 -10.86
C LYS A 72 -18.88 -29.93 -10.45
N SER A 73 -17.97 -29.68 -11.39
CA SER A 73 -16.74 -28.92 -11.17
C SER A 73 -17.01 -27.45 -10.81
N ILE A 74 -18.09 -26.84 -11.33
CA ILE A 74 -18.48 -25.44 -11.07
C ILE A 74 -19.46 -25.29 -9.90
N GLN A 75 -20.40 -26.23 -9.71
CA GLN A 75 -21.43 -26.17 -8.67
C GLN A 75 -20.90 -26.81 -7.37
N PHE A 76 -20.27 -26.00 -6.52
CA PHE A 76 -19.65 -26.42 -5.25
C PHE A 76 -20.66 -26.82 -4.15
N LYS A 77 -21.56 -27.76 -4.43
CA LYS A 77 -22.60 -28.23 -3.50
C LYS A 77 -22.04 -29.01 -2.31
N SER A 78 -20.84 -29.57 -2.42
CA SER A 78 -20.23 -30.47 -1.44
C SER A 78 -18.76 -30.13 -1.13
N THR A 79 -18.08 -30.97 -0.35
CA THR A 79 -16.62 -30.99 -0.16
C THR A 79 -15.90 -31.60 -1.38
N LEU A 80 -14.58 -31.41 -1.50
CA LEU A 80 -13.81 -31.79 -2.69
C LEU A 80 -13.77 -33.32 -2.89
N ASP A 81 -13.70 -34.09 -1.82
CA ASP A 81 -13.78 -35.56 -1.82
C ASP A 81 -15.08 -36.07 -2.43
N ILE A 82 -16.22 -35.50 -2.00
CA ILE A 82 -17.53 -35.82 -2.57
C ILE A 82 -17.56 -35.45 -4.05
N GLN A 83 -16.97 -34.32 -4.42
CA GLN A 83 -16.89 -33.88 -5.82
C GLN A 83 -16.06 -34.85 -6.68
N ILE A 84 -14.91 -35.33 -6.18
CA ILE A 84 -14.09 -36.35 -6.85
C ILE A 84 -14.91 -37.62 -7.06
N LYS A 85 -15.59 -38.10 -6.01
CA LYS A 85 -16.44 -39.30 -6.06
C LYS A 85 -17.57 -39.17 -7.06
N GLU A 86 -18.23 -38.01 -7.11
CA GLU A 86 -19.27 -37.75 -8.09
C GLU A 86 -18.75 -37.71 -9.52
N ILE A 87 -17.58 -37.11 -9.76
CA ILE A 87 -16.93 -37.08 -11.08
C ILE A 87 -16.50 -38.49 -11.49
N PHE A 88 -15.91 -39.25 -10.57
CA PHE A 88 -15.51 -40.63 -10.78
C PHE A 88 -16.70 -41.50 -11.21
N ASN A 89 -17.82 -41.40 -10.50
CA ASN A 89 -19.06 -42.12 -10.83
C ASN A 89 -19.69 -41.69 -12.17
N CYS A 90 -19.39 -40.49 -12.68
CA CYS A 90 -19.81 -40.08 -14.02
C CYS A 90 -18.98 -40.79 -15.11
N LEU A 91 -17.68 -40.96 -14.86
CA LEU A 91 -16.73 -41.60 -15.79
C LEU A 91 -16.88 -43.13 -15.81
N TRP A 92 -17.09 -43.75 -14.64
CA TRP A 92 -17.37 -45.18 -14.46
C TRP A 92 -18.71 -45.38 -13.74
N PRO A 93 -19.84 -45.36 -14.46
CA PRO A 93 -21.15 -45.56 -13.86
C PRO A 93 -21.28 -46.97 -13.29
N MET A 94 -22.10 -47.14 -12.25
CA MET A 94 -22.48 -48.46 -11.71
C MET A 94 -23.43 -49.20 -12.68
N ASN A 95 -22.90 -49.75 -13.76
CA ASN A 95 -23.61 -50.52 -14.78
C ASN A 95 -22.87 -51.85 -15.09
N ALA A 96 -23.44 -52.67 -15.98
CA ALA A 96 -22.85 -53.98 -16.35
C ALA A 96 -21.52 -53.87 -17.14
N ASP A 97 -21.26 -52.73 -17.80
CA ASP A 97 -20.01 -52.42 -18.49
C ASP A 97 -19.50 -51.04 -18.08
N SER A 98 -18.60 -51.01 -17.09
CA SER A 98 -18.04 -49.78 -16.52
C SER A 98 -17.22 -48.97 -17.54
N GLN A 99 -16.75 -49.60 -18.64
CA GLN A 99 -15.94 -48.94 -19.67
C GLN A 99 -16.78 -48.31 -20.79
N PHE A 100 -18.11 -48.43 -20.73
CA PHE A 100 -19.04 -47.99 -21.77
C PHE A 100 -18.84 -46.52 -22.20
N ILE A 101 -18.65 -45.60 -21.25
CA ILE A 101 -18.46 -44.17 -21.54
C ILE A 101 -17.21 -43.94 -22.39
N TRP A 102 -16.12 -44.67 -22.10
CA TRP A 102 -14.87 -44.59 -22.85
C TRP A 102 -14.98 -45.21 -24.25
N GLN A 103 -15.72 -46.31 -24.39
CA GLN A 103 -16.01 -46.91 -25.69
C GLN A 103 -16.79 -45.95 -26.59
N LEU A 104 -17.81 -45.29 -26.04
CA LEU A 104 -18.57 -44.26 -26.75
C LEU A 104 -17.71 -43.05 -27.11
N CYS A 105 -16.82 -42.62 -26.20
CA CYS A 105 -15.91 -41.51 -26.46
C CYS A 105 -15.00 -41.78 -27.66
N ILE A 106 -14.34 -42.94 -27.69
CA ILE A 106 -13.47 -43.30 -28.82
C ILE A 106 -14.30 -43.42 -30.10
N ALA A 107 -15.46 -44.11 -30.07
CA ALA A 107 -16.31 -44.25 -31.26
C ALA A 107 -16.80 -42.91 -31.80
N HIS A 108 -17.13 -41.95 -30.92
CA HIS A 108 -17.53 -40.60 -31.30
C HIS A 108 -16.40 -39.86 -31.99
N LEU A 109 -15.20 -39.86 -31.40
CA LEU A 109 -14.04 -39.18 -31.97
C LEU A 109 -13.59 -39.82 -33.29
N GLU A 110 -13.54 -41.16 -33.38
CA GLU A 110 -13.23 -41.88 -34.62
C GLU A 110 -14.14 -41.43 -35.78
N SER A 111 -15.42 -41.23 -35.48
CA SER A 111 -16.39 -40.71 -36.44
C SER A 111 -16.16 -39.23 -36.76
N LEU A 112 -15.90 -38.40 -35.75
CA LEU A 112 -15.76 -36.96 -35.90
C LEU A 112 -14.51 -36.57 -36.71
N ILE A 113 -13.39 -37.27 -36.50
CA ILE A 113 -12.11 -36.98 -37.19
C ILE A 113 -11.79 -37.97 -38.33
N GLN A 114 -12.72 -38.88 -38.63
CA GLN A 114 -12.60 -39.91 -39.67
C GLN A 114 -11.28 -40.69 -39.61
N PHE A 115 -10.96 -41.20 -38.43
CA PHE A 115 -9.71 -41.93 -38.18
C PHE A 115 -9.98 -43.07 -37.21
N ASP A 116 -9.80 -44.31 -37.66
CA ASP A 116 -10.07 -45.51 -36.87
C ASP A 116 -8.81 -46.05 -36.17
N MET A 117 -8.99 -46.49 -34.93
CA MET A 117 -7.93 -47.07 -34.10
C MET A 117 -7.92 -48.61 -34.16
N PRO A 118 -6.74 -49.27 -34.20
CA PRO A 118 -6.64 -50.73 -34.17
C PRO A 118 -7.31 -51.38 -32.97
N LYS A 119 -7.96 -52.54 -33.17
CA LYS A 119 -8.65 -53.28 -32.10
C LYS A 119 -7.72 -53.66 -30.94
N SER A 120 -6.48 -54.06 -31.23
CA SER A 120 -5.46 -54.40 -30.22
C SER A 120 -5.11 -53.21 -29.34
N LEU A 121 -4.97 -52.01 -29.92
CA LEU A 121 -4.67 -50.79 -29.18
C LEU A 121 -5.85 -50.38 -28.29
N LYS A 122 -7.09 -50.45 -28.79
CA LYS A 122 -8.29 -50.22 -27.98
C LYS A 122 -8.37 -51.14 -26.76
N HIS A 123 -8.06 -52.43 -26.94
CA HIS A 123 -8.02 -53.38 -25.84
C HIS A 123 -7.01 -52.94 -24.76
N ASN A 124 -5.81 -52.50 -25.16
CA ASN A 124 -4.80 -52.00 -24.21
C ASN A 124 -5.25 -50.72 -23.49
N ILE A 125 -5.91 -49.79 -24.20
CA ILE A 125 -6.47 -48.56 -23.61
C ILE A 125 -7.54 -48.89 -22.56
N PHE A 126 -8.51 -49.75 -22.89
CA PHE A 126 -9.57 -50.12 -21.93
C PHE A 126 -9.04 -50.90 -20.74
N LYS A 127 -8.02 -51.76 -20.93
CA LYS A 127 -7.33 -52.41 -19.81
C LYS A 127 -6.67 -51.38 -18.88
N ARG A 128 -6.04 -50.35 -19.44
CA ARG A 128 -5.42 -49.27 -18.64
C ARG A 128 -6.47 -48.46 -17.89
N LEU A 129 -7.60 -48.12 -18.53
CA LEU A 129 -8.72 -47.44 -17.90
C LEU A 129 -9.37 -48.28 -16.78
N GLN A 130 -9.47 -49.59 -16.98
CA GLN A 130 -9.93 -50.53 -15.93
C GLN A 130 -8.99 -50.52 -14.73
N ASN A 131 -7.67 -50.45 -14.95
CA ASN A 131 -6.72 -50.33 -13.84
C ASN A 131 -6.89 -49.00 -13.09
N ILE A 132 -7.14 -47.89 -13.80
CA ILE A 132 -7.45 -46.59 -13.16
C ILE A 132 -8.73 -46.70 -12.32
N GLU A 133 -9.77 -47.32 -12.84
CA GLU A 133 -11.01 -47.55 -12.10
C GLU A 133 -10.75 -48.30 -10.77
N ASN A 134 -9.92 -49.33 -10.81
CA ASN A 134 -9.59 -50.14 -9.64
C ASN A 134 -8.80 -49.34 -8.60
N GLU A 135 -7.77 -48.59 -9.02
CA GLU A 135 -6.97 -47.75 -8.12
C GLU A 135 -7.79 -46.61 -7.50
N MET A 136 -8.67 -45.96 -8.29
CA MET A 136 -9.58 -44.93 -7.78
C MET A 136 -10.53 -45.48 -6.72
N LYS A 137 -11.06 -46.70 -6.89
CA LYS A 137 -11.89 -47.36 -5.86
C LYS A 137 -11.11 -47.65 -4.57
N VAL A 138 -9.83 -48.03 -4.69
CA VAL A 138 -8.95 -48.22 -3.52
C VAL A 138 -8.77 -46.89 -2.80
N TYR A 139 -8.46 -45.82 -3.53
CA TYR A 139 -8.34 -44.48 -2.98
C TYR A 139 -9.63 -44.01 -2.28
N GLU A 140 -10.79 -44.11 -2.93
CA GLU A 140 -12.08 -43.69 -2.34
C GLU A 140 -12.39 -44.45 -1.05
N LYS A 141 -12.16 -45.77 -1.05
CA LYS A 141 -12.39 -46.61 0.13
C LYS A 141 -11.48 -46.18 1.29
N SER A 142 -10.19 -45.99 1.03
CA SER A 142 -9.23 -45.59 2.06
C SER A 142 -9.46 -44.16 2.56
N PHE A 143 -9.92 -43.26 1.69
CA PHE A 143 -10.31 -41.91 2.07
C PHE A 143 -11.58 -41.91 2.96
N ASP A 144 -12.61 -42.67 2.58
CA ASP A 144 -13.84 -42.84 3.37
C ASP A 144 -13.54 -43.51 4.73
N GLU A 145 -12.60 -44.46 4.80
CA GLU A 145 -12.14 -45.07 6.06
C GLU A 145 -11.44 -44.04 6.96
N TRP A 146 -10.49 -43.30 6.41
CA TRP A 146 -9.75 -42.26 7.14
C TRP A 146 -10.68 -41.17 7.70
N GLN A 147 -11.64 -40.67 6.91
CA GLN A 147 -12.61 -39.68 7.38
C GLN A 147 -13.40 -40.16 8.61
N ARG A 148 -13.76 -41.45 8.67
CA ARG A 148 -14.51 -42.02 9.81
C ARG A 148 -13.64 -42.17 11.07
N THR A 149 -12.33 -42.37 10.92
CA THR A 149 -11.42 -42.73 12.02
C THR A 149 -10.32 -41.69 12.24
N SER A 150 -10.55 -40.43 11.82
CA SER A 150 -9.60 -39.30 11.64
C SER A 150 -8.45 -39.12 12.67
N ASN A 151 -8.51 -39.73 13.86
CA ASN A 151 -7.47 -39.71 14.90
C ASN A 151 -6.45 -40.87 14.83
N GLU A 152 -6.66 -41.90 13.99
CA GLU A 152 -5.74 -43.04 13.89
C GLU A 152 -4.56 -42.76 12.96
N ASN A 153 -3.35 -42.64 13.54
CA ASN A 153 -2.11 -42.41 12.79
C ASN A 153 -1.87 -43.46 11.68
N VAL A 154 -2.25 -44.73 11.92
CA VAL A 154 -2.10 -45.81 10.93
C VAL A 154 -2.89 -45.51 9.66
N LYS A 155 -4.15 -45.05 9.80
CA LYS A 155 -5.02 -44.72 8.66
C LYS A 155 -4.56 -43.48 7.91
N LYS A 156 -3.98 -42.50 8.61
CA LYS A 156 -3.32 -41.35 7.98
C LYS A 156 -2.15 -41.77 7.08
N GLN A 157 -1.25 -42.60 7.61
CA GLN A 157 -0.07 -43.08 6.86
C GLN A 157 -0.47 -43.97 5.67
N GLU A 158 -1.49 -44.82 5.86
CA GLU A 158 -2.06 -45.63 4.78
C GLU A 158 -2.60 -44.74 3.64
N LEU A 159 -3.40 -43.73 3.97
CA LEU A 159 -3.97 -42.82 2.99
C LEU A 159 -2.89 -42.00 2.26
N LYS A 160 -1.86 -41.50 2.95
CA LYS A 160 -0.71 -40.82 2.32
C LYS A 160 -0.07 -41.68 1.24
N LYS A 161 0.22 -42.95 1.57
CA LYS A 161 0.83 -43.89 0.65
C LYS A 161 -0.06 -44.15 -0.57
N ILE A 162 -1.37 -44.29 -0.35
CA ILE A 162 -2.33 -44.52 -1.43
C ILE A 162 -2.43 -43.29 -2.34
N ILE A 163 -2.47 -42.07 -1.78
CA ILE A 163 -2.43 -40.81 -2.54
C ILE A 163 -1.17 -40.73 -3.40
N PHE A 164 0.00 -41.02 -2.83
CA PHE A 164 1.27 -41.02 -3.57
C PHE A 164 1.28 -42.04 -4.70
N ASN A 165 0.76 -43.25 -4.45
CA ASN A 165 0.71 -44.30 -5.47
C ASN A 165 -0.24 -43.93 -6.61
N ILE A 166 -1.46 -43.48 -6.29
CA ILE A 166 -2.46 -43.18 -7.31
C ILE A 166 -2.09 -41.95 -8.14
N GLU A 167 -1.52 -40.91 -7.52
CA GLU A 167 -1.10 -39.71 -8.26
C GLU A 167 0.02 -40.05 -9.25
N SER A 168 1.02 -40.82 -8.83
CA SER A 168 2.11 -41.30 -9.68
C SER A 168 1.61 -42.22 -10.81
N PHE A 169 0.65 -43.10 -10.52
CA PHE A 169 0.05 -43.98 -11.51
C PHE A 169 -0.79 -43.21 -12.55
N LEU A 170 -1.57 -42.23 -12.11
CA LEU A 170 -2.34 -41.37 -13.02
C LEU A 170 -1.40 -40.58 -13.93
N GLU A 171 -0.27 -40.06 -13.42
CA GLU A 171 0.74 -39.40 -14.23
C GLU A 171 1.33 -40.31 -15.33
N GLU A 172 1.62 -41.57 -15.01
CA GLU A 172 2.05 -42.56 -16.00
C GLU A 172 0.97 -42.82 -17.06
N CYS A 173 -0.29 -42.95 -16.64
CA CYS A 173 -1.41 -43.17 -17.56
C CYS A 173 -1.64 -41.97 -18.49
N ILE A 174 -1.53 -40.75 -17.98
CA ILE A 174 -1.67 -39.53 -18.79
C ILE A 174 -0.60 -39.47 -19.89
N ARG A 175 0.64 -39.87 -19.58
CA ARG A 175 1.71 -40.00 -20.60
C ARG A 175 1.34 -41.04 -21.66
N PHE A 176 0.77 -42.17 -21.25
CA PHE A 176 0.28 -43.18 -22.19
C PHE A 176 -0.85 -42.67 -23.10
N PHE A 177 -1.79 -41.88 -22.57
CA PHE A 177 -2.87 -41.28 -23.38
C PHE A 177 -2.42 -40.12 -24.27
N ALA A 178 -1.18 -39.64 -24.11
CA ALA A 178 -0.53 -38.69 -25.01
C ALA A 178 0.25 -39.36 -26.14
N MET A 179 -0.10 -40.61 -26.49
CA MET A 179 0.57 -41.41 -27.50
C MET A 179 0.55 -40.74 -28.88
N GLU A 180 1.74 -40.68 -29.49
CA GLU A 180 1.93 -40.17 -30.85
C GLU A 180 1.03 -40.90 -31.87
N LYS A 181 0.51 -40.13 -32.83
CA LYS A 181 -0.46 -40.50 -33.88
C LYS A 181 -1.90 -40.61 -33.41
N TYR A 182 -2.16 -40.77 -32.11
CA TYR A 182 -3.50 -40.96 -31.56
C TYR A 182 -3.92 -39.85 -30.59
N GLU A 183 -3.15 -38.76 -30.49
CA GLU A 183 -3.35 -37.67 -29.53
C GLU A 183 -4.77 -37.10 -29.60
N LEU A 184 -5.31 -36.91 -30.82
CA LEU A 184 -6.66 -36.38 -31.03
C LEU A 184 -7.77 -37.34 -30.59
N LEU A 185 -7.61 -38.65 -30.84
CA LEU A 185 -8.59 -39.66 -30.44
C LEU A 185 -8.60 -39.91 -28.93
N LEU A 186 -7.47 -39.65 -28.26
CA LEU A 186 -7.31 -39.85 -26.83
C LEU A 186 -7.44 -38.56 -26.02
N LEU A 187 -7.62 -37.41 -26.68
CA LEU A 187 -7.56 -36.10 -26.03
C LEU A 187 -8.60 -35.94 -24.91
N VAL A 188 -9.77 -36.52 -25.08
CA VAL A 188 -10.86 -36.44 -24.09
C VAL A 188 -10.55 -37.33 -22.91
N ILE A 189 -10.05 -38.54 -23.15
CA ILE A 189 -9.56 -39.43 -22.10
C ILE A 189 -8.44 -38.73 -21.32
N TYR A 190 -7.47 -38.16 -22.03
CA TYR A 190 -6.38 -37.38 -21.45
C TYR A 190 -6.93 -36.27 -20.55
N ALA A 191 -7.86 -35.44 -21.03
CA ALA A 191 -8.42 -34.33 -20.26
C ALA A 191 -9.17 -34.80 -19.00
N GLN A 192 -9.98 -35.85 -19.09
CA GLN A 192 -10.74 -36.35 -17.94
C GLN A 192 -9.84 -37.01 -16.88
N ILE A 193 -8.83 -37.77 -17.31
CA ILE A 193 -7.86 -38.38 -16.38
C ILE A 193 -6.91 -37.32 -15.79
N ALA A 194 -6.49 -36.33 -16.58
CA ALA A 194 -5.76 -35.17 -16.10
C ALA A 194 -6.54 -34.40 -15.04
N ASN A 195 -7.84 -34.18 -15.25
CA ASN A 195 -8.72 -33.53 -14.27
C ASN A 195 -8.73 -34.29 -12.93
N LEU A 196 -8.86 -35.62 -12.94
CA LEU A 196 -8.77 -36.43 -11.72
C LEU A 196 -7.40 -36.31 -11.04
N HIS A 197 -6.32 -36.39 -11.80
CA HIS A 197 -4.97 -36.24 -11.26
C HIS A 197 -4.77 -34.89 -10.57
N LEU A 198 -5.20 -33.79 -11.21
CA LEU A 198 -5.10 -32.46 -10.60
C LEU A 198 -5.96 -32.33 -9.33
N LEU A 199 -7.14 -32.95 -9.29
CA LEU A 199 -7.99 -32.98 -8.10
C LEU A 199 -7.36 -33.76 -6.95
N ILE A 200 -6.69 -34.89 -7.22
CA ILE A 200 -5.94 -35.68 -6.23
C ILE A 200 -4.71 -34.91 -5.71
N LEU A 201 -4.00 -34.18 -6.57
CA LEU A 201 -2.92 -33.30 -6.10
C LEU A 201 -3.49 -32.18 -5.21
N ARG A 202 -4.63 -31.59 -5.58
CA ARG A 202 -5.28 -30.54 -4.79
C ARG A 202 -5.78 -31.04 -3.44
N ILE A 203 -6.36 -32.24 -3.36
CA ILE A 203 -6.88 -32.77 -2.09
C ILE A 203 -5.77 -32.99 -1.07
N SER A 204 -4.58 -33.36 -1.53
CA SER A 204 -3.38 -33.50 -0.70
C SER A 204 -2.97 -32.20 -0.02
N LEU A 205 -3.26 -31.05 -0.63
CA LEU A 205 -2.98 -29.72 -0.08
C LEU A 205 -4.08 -29.25 0.86
N ILE A 206 -5.34 -29.50 0.52
CA ILE A 206 -6.49 -29.14 1.38
C ILE A 206 -6.43 -29.86 2.72
N TYR A 207 -6.13 -31.16 2.70
CA TYR A 207 -6.06 -32.00 3.89
C TYR A 207 -4.62 -32.16 4.41
N GLY A 208 -3.67 -31.34 3.95
CA GLY A 208 -2.25 -31.52 4.25
C GLY A 208 -1.93 -31.45 5.74
N GLU A 209 -2.55 -30.53 6.47
CA GLU A 209 -2.40 -30.44 7.93
C GLU A 209 -3.01 -31.66 8.65
N GLU A 210 -4.21 -32.08 8.25
CA GLU A 210 -4.94 -33.20 8.87
C GLU A 210 -4.23 -34.54 8.62
N LEU A 211 -3.55 -34.66 7.49
CA LEU A 211 -2.70 -35.78 7.15
C LEU A 211 -1.31 -35.68 7.80
N ASP A 212 -0.94 -34.63 8.53
CA ASP A 212 0.41 -34.43 9.08
C ASP A 212 1.50 -34.37 7.98
N LEU A 213 1.22 -33.70 6.84
CA LEU A 213 2.23 -33.41 5.82
C LEU A 213 3.14 -32.26 6.27
N THR A 214 4.44 -32.45 6.14
CA THR A 214 5.45 -31.40 6.38
C THR A 214 5.31 -30.25 5.38
N GLN A 215 5.84 -29.07 5.72
CA GLN A 215 5.83 -27.92 4.80
C GLN A 215 6.59 -28.22 3.49
N GLU A 216 7.64 -29.05 3.55
CA GLU A 216 8.38 -29.48 2.38
C GLU A 216 7.51 -30.36 1.47
N GLU A 217 6.83 -31.37 2.02
CA GLU A 217 5.90 -32.21 1.26
C GLU A 217 4.77 -31.40 0.62
N GLN A 218 4.16 -30.49 1.36
CA GLN A 218 3.12 -29.61 0.82
C GLN A 218 3.65 -28.72 -0.32
N SER A 219 4.88 -28.22 -0.20
CA SER A 219 5.53 -27.44 -1.26
C SER A 219 5.78 -28.28 -2.51
N VAL A 220 6.17 -29.55 -2.36
CA VAL A 220 6.33 -30.50 -3.48
C VAL A 220 5.01 -30.73 -4.20
N TYR A 221 3.93 -31.01 -3.48
CA TYR A 221 2.60 -31.18 -4.07
C TYR A 221 2.11 -29.90 -4.78
N GLN A 222 2.32 -28.72 -4.18
CA GLN A 222 1.94 -27.44 -4.75
C GLN A 222 2.69 -27.16 -6.06
N ASN A 223 4.01 -27.35 -6.07
CA ASN A 223 4.83 -27.16 -7.26
C ASN A 223 4.46 -28.15 -8.37
N LYS A 224 4.21 -29.42 -8.00
CA LYS A 224 3.75 -30.44 -8.94
C LYS A 224 2.40 -30.08 -9.53
N LEU A 225 1.44 -29.65 -8.71
CA LEU A 225 0.11 -29.22 -9.15
C LEU A 225 0.18 -28.08 -10.17
N ILE A 226 0.90 -26.99 -9.86
CA ILE A 226 1.06 -25.86 -10.79
C ILE A 226 1.70 -26.31 -12.11
N SER A 227 2.77 -27.10 -12.03
CA SER A 227 3.47 -27.64 -13.20
C SER A 227 2.57 -28.50 -14.09
N LYS A 228 1.72 -29.35 -13.47
CA LYS A 228 0.76 -30.19 -14.20
C LYS A 228 -0.40 -29.41 -14.78
N ILE A 229 -0.94 -28.40 -14.08
CA ILE A 229 -1.97 -27.49 -14.65
C ILE A 229 -1.45 -26.88 -15.95
N LYS A 230 -0.25 -26.31 -15.91
CA LYS A 230 0.45 -25.73 -17.07
C LYS A 230 0.60 -26.75 -18.21
N LEU A 231 1.23 -27.89 -17.93
CA LEU A 231 1.52 -28.92 -18.92
C LEU A 231 0.25 -29.44 -19.60
N TYR A 232 -0.77 -29.79 -18.80
CA TYR A 232 -1.99 -30.40 -19.31
C TYR A 232 -2.83 -29.40 -20.09
N THR A 233 -2.95 -28.15 -19.61
CA THR A 233 -3.69 -27.09 -20.33
C THR A 233 -3.08 -26.83 -21.70
N ASN A 234 -1.75 -26.69 -21.77
CA ASN A 234 -1.04 -26.44 -23.01
C ASN A 234 -1.11 -27.62 -23.98
N TYR A 235 -1.02 -28.85 -23.48
CA TYR A 235 -1.22 -30.04 -24.31
C TYR A 235 -2.65 -30.07 -24.89
N CYS A 236 -3.67 -29.86 -24.05
CA CYS A 236 -5.06 -29.89 -24.49
C CYS A 236 -5.37 -28.82 -25.55
N THR A 237 -4.94 -27.58 -25.32
CA THR A 237 -5.12 -26.48 -26.28
C THR A 237 -4.37 -26.71 -27.58
N HIS A 238 -3.13 -27.20 -27.51
CA HIS A 238 -2.33 -27.50 -28.69
C HIS A 238 -2.96 -28.60 -29.56
N GLN A 239 -3.37 -29.72 -28.95
CA GLN A 239 -4.01 -30.81 -29.70
C GLN A 239 -5.37 -30.40 -30.24
N TYR A 240 -6.16 -29.63 -29.48
CA TYR A 240 -7.40 -29.04 -30.00
C TYR A 240 -7.15 -28.18 -31.25
N LYS A 241 -6.17 -27.27 -31.22
CA LYS A 241 -5.78 -26.45 -32.38
C LYS A 241 -5.35 -27.32 -33.57
N ARG A 242 -4.57 -28.39 -33.34
CA ARG A 242 -4.18 -29.35 -34.40
C ARG A 242 -5.37 -30.07 -35.00
N GLY A 243 -6.32 -30.52 -34.18
CA GLY A 243 -7.53 -31.17 -34.66
C GLY A 243 -8.42 -30.22 -35.46
N LEU A 244 -8.58 -28.98 -34.99
CA LEU A 244 -9.30 -27.93 -35.70
C LEU A 244 -8.68 -27.66 -37.08
N PHE A 245 -7.34 -27.58 -37.16
CA PHE A 245 -6.60 -27.43 -38.42
C PHE A 245 -6.80 -28.64 -39.36
N ARG A 246 -6.81 -29.87 -38.81
CA ARG A 246 -7.09 -31.09 -39.58
C ARG A 246 -8.50 -31.06 -40.18
N ILE A 247 -9.51 -30.67 -39.39
CA ILE A 247 -10.90 -30.56 -39.86
C ILE A 247 -11.02 -29.49 -40.95
N LYS A 248 -10.36 -28.33 -40.79
CA LYS A 248 -10.29 -27.30 -41.84
C LYS A 248 -9.73 -27.85 -43.16
N LYS A 249 -8.67 -28.67 -43.12
CA LYS A 249 -8.13 -29.34 -44.33
C LYS A 249 -9.08 -30.39 -44.92
N MET A 250 -9.91 -31.04 -44.12
CA MET A 250 -10.90 -32.02 -44.62
C MET A 250 -12.06 -31.35 -45.37
N GLN A 251 -12.38 -30.09 -45.05
CA GLN A 251 -13.42 -29.32 -45.75
C GLN A 251 -13.10 -29.09 -47.22
N ASP A 252 -11.83 -29.20 -47.64
CA ASP A 252 -11.43 -29.11 -49.05
C ASP A 252 -12.05 -30.22 -49.91
N TYR A 253 -12.56 -31.30 -49.30
CA TYR A 253 -13.11 -32.49 -49.97
C TYR A 253 -14.66 -32.62 -49.90
N SER A 254 -15.40 -31.68 -49.27
CA SER A 254 -16.86 -31.77 -49.10
C SER A 254 -17.68 -30.99 -50.15
N CYS A 255 -18.91 -31.44 -50.41
CA CYS A 255 -19.90 -30.77 -51.27
C CYS A 255 -20.78 -29.79 -50.44
N ASN A 256 -20.95 -28.55 -50.94
CA ASN A 256 -21.62 -27.40 -50.32
C ASN A 256 -21.00 -26.76 -49.04
N SER A 257 -21.15 -25.44 -48.91
CA SER A 257 -20.51 -24.59 -47.90
C SER A 257 -21.08 -24.77 -46.48
N ILE A 258 -22.38 -25.07 -46.35
CA ILE A 258 -23.05 -25.34 -45.05
C ILE A 258 -22.53 -26.64 -44.43
N GLU A 259 -22.29 -27.69 -45.22
CA GLU A 259 -21.72 -28.95 -44.72
C GLU A 259 -20.29 -28.77 -44.20
N LYS A 260 -19.47 -27.95 -44.87
CA LYS A 260 -18.12 -27.59 -44.39
C LYS A 260 -18.16 -26.92 -43.03
N TRP A 261 -19.08 -25.96 -42.86
CA TRP A 261 -19.26 -25.26 -41.60
C TRP A 261 -19.81 -26.20 -40.51
N ASN A 262 -20.81 -27.04 -40.80
CA ASN A 262 -21.36 -27.97 -39.81
C ASN A 262 -20.29 -28.96 -39.31
N LEU A 263 -19.40 -29.43 -40.18
CA LEU A 263 -18.27 -30.28 -39.77
C LEU A 263 -17.28 -29.52 -38.86
N PHE A 264 -16.97 -28.27 -39.20
CA PHE A 264 -16.16 -27.38 -38.36
C PHE A 264 -16.76 -27.21 -36.97
N ASN A 265 -18.04 -26.82 -36.95
CA ASN A 265 -18.79 -26.50 -35.77
C ASN A 265 -18.97 -27.74 -34.88
N ALA A 266 -19.25 -28.91 -35.45
CA ALA A 266 -19.34 -30.16 -34.70
C ALA A 266 -18.05 -30.42 -33.91
N TYR A 267 -16.88 -30.28 -34.53
CA TYR A 267 -15.60 -30.43 -33.82
C TYR A 267 -15.41 -29.37 -32.74
N GLN A 268 -15.65 -28.09 -33.07
CA GLN A 268 -15.51 -26.99 -32.12
C GLN A 268 -16.43 -27.17 -30.90
N LYS A 269 -17.73 -27.39 -31.12
CA LYS A 269 -18.76 -27.63 -30.10
C LYS A 269 -18.41 -28.82 -29.23
N ASP A 270 -18.20 -29.99 -29.82
CA ASP A 270 -18.03 -31.24 -29.06
C ASP A 270 -16.73 -31.23 -28.25
N MET A 271 -15.64 -30.74 -28.82
CA MET A 271 -14.37 -30.62 -28.10
C MET A 271 -14.37 -29.49 -27.07
N THR A 272 -15.18 -28.45 -27.25
CA THR A 272 -15.41 -27.45 -26.19
C THR A 272 -16.06 -28.11 -24.99
N LEU A 273 -17.14 -28.86 -25.21
CA LEU A 273 -17.89 -29.54 -24.15
C LEU A 273 -17.12 -30.68 -23.47
N MET A 274 -16.24 -31.37 -24.19
CA MET A 274 -15.51 -32.54 -23.68
C MET A 274 -14.10 -32.24 -23.17
N VAL A 275 -13.50 -31.11 -23.60
CA VAL A 275 -12.11 -30.73 -23.27
C VAL A 275 -12.01 -29.28 -22.81
N LEU A 276 -12.39 -28.29 -23.62
CA LEU A 276 -12.05 -26.89 -23.31
C LEU A 276 -12.75 -26.36 -22.04
N ASP A 277 -13.99 -26.78 -21.80
CA ASP A 277 -14.74 -26.38 -20.61
C ASP A 277 -14.04 -26.86 -19.33
N ILE A 278 -13.58 -28.11 -19.28
CA ILE A 278 -12.94 -28.64 -18.07
C ILE A 278 -11.55 -28.03 -17.84
N ILE A 279 -10.75 -27.80 -18.90
CA ILE A 279 -9.42 -27.19 -18.74
C ILE A 279 -9.51 -25.72 -18.30
N SER A 280 -10.60 -25.02 -18.63
CA SER A 280 -10.80 -23.64 -18.19
C SER A 280 -10.99 -23.50 -16.68
N ILE A 281 -11.33 -24.60 -16.00
CA ILE A 281 -11.52 -24.68 -14.55
C ILE A 281 -10.19 -24.96 -13.81
N TRP A 282 -9.25 -25.66 -14.45
CA TRP A 282 -7.97 -26.07 -13.85
C TRP A 282 -7.14 -24.95 -13.20
N PRO A 283 -7.09 -23.70 -13.71
CA PRO A 283 -6.41 -22.62 -13.01
C PRO A 283 -6.90 -22.42 -11.57
N THR A 284 -8.17 -22.69 -11.30
CA THR A 284 -8.77 -22.56 -9.95
C THR A 284 -8.38 -23.69 -9.00
N TYR A 285 -7.64 -24.70 -9.49
CA TYR A 285 -7.11 -25.78 -8.66
C TYR A 285 -5.83 -25.38 -7.94
N ASP A 286 -5.12 -24.33 -8.38
CA ASP A 286 -3.98 -23.76 -7.67
C ASP A 286 -4.40 -23.33 -6.25
N TYR A 287 -3.99 -24.12 -5.26
CA TYR A 287 -4.38 -23.92 -3.86
C TYR A 287 -3.83 -22.61 -3.29
N SER A 288 -2.65 -22.18 -3.71
CA SER A 288 -2.06 -20.92 -3.25
C SER A 288 -2.87 -19.70 -3.67
N ARG A 289 -3.44 -19.74 -4.89
CA ARG A 289 -4.23 -18.62 -5.46
C ARG A 289 -5.72 -18.72 -5.15
N TYR A 290 -6.23 -19.95 -5.00
CA TYR A 290 -7.63 -20.26 -4.74
C TYR A 290 -7.75 -21.20 -3.52
N PRO A 291 -7.43 -20.71 -2.31
CA PRO A 291 -7.48 -21.50 -1.07
C PRO A 291 -8.92 -21.78 -0.62
N MET A 292 -9.92 -21.15 -1.25
CA MET A 292 -11.33 -21.36 -0.98
C MET A 292 -12.10 -21.59 -2.27
N LYS A 293 -13.38 -21.96 -2.12
CA LYS A 293 -14.30 -22.19 -3.23
C LYS A 293 -14.36 -20.96 -4.14
N THR A 294 -14.43 -21.18 -5.45
CA THR A 294 -14.37 -20.12 -6.46
C THR A 294 -15.52 -20.25 -7.43
N LYS A 295 -16.41 -19.26 -7.50
CA LYS A 295 -17.50 -19.22 -8.47
C LYS A 295 -16.95 -18.86 -9.86
N ILE A 296 -17.14 -19.77 -10.81
CA ILE A 296 -16.63 -19.68 -12.19
C ILE A 296 -17.81 -19.53 -13.16
N GLU A 297 -17.64 -18.70 -14.19
CA GLU A 297 -18.60 -18.52 -15.28
C GLU A 297 -17.95 -18.84 -16.62
N LEU A 298 -18.65 -19.59 -17.48
CA LEU A 298 -18.18 -19.97 -18.81
C LEU A 298 -18.95 -19.16 -19.86
N THR A 299 -18.36 -18.06 -20.34
CA THR A 299 -19.03 -17.13 -21.27
C THR A 299 -18.94 -17.52 -22.74
N ARG A 300 -18.22 -18.60 -23.09
CA ARG A 300 -18.20 -19.12 -24.46
C ARG A 300 -19.61 -19.50 -24.94
N GLU A 301 -19.87 -19.21 -26.20
CA GLU A 301 -21.07 -19.66 -26.90
C GLU A 301 -20.74 -20.92 -27.71
N ILE A 302 -21.61 -21.92 -27.67
CA ILE A 302 -21.58 -23.04 -28.60
C ILE A 302 -22.72 -22.90 -29.61
N TRP A 303 -22.47 -23.27 -30.86
CA TRP A 303 -23.47 -23.14 -31.92
C TRP A 303 -24.02 -24.52 -32.29
N THR A 304 -25.32 -24.54 -32.56
CA THR A 304 -25.98 -25.72 -33.15
C THR A 304 -25.70 -25.79 -34.65
N ASP A 305 -25.83 -26.98 -35.23
CA ASP A 305 -25.59 -27.18 -36.65
C ASP A 305 -26.63 -26.38 -37.46
N ILE A 306 -26.19 -25.71 -38.52
CA ILE A 306 -27.06 -24.97 -39.43
C ILE A 306 -28.05 -25.94 -40.09
N GLN A 307 -29.34 -25.58 -40.04
CA GLN A 307 -30.42 -26.33 -40.70
C GLN A 307 -31.13 -25.47 -41.74
N TYR A 308 -31.59 -26.11 -42.82
CA TYR A 308 -32.43 -25.50 -43.84
C TYR A 308 -33.88 -25.40 -43.37
N VAL A 309 -34.51 -24.24 -43.55
CA VAL A 309 -35.89 -23.95 -43.13
C VAL A 309 -36.88 -23.98 -44.30
N SER A 310 -36.43 -23.74 -45.54
CA SER A 310 -37.21 -23.91 -46.78
C SER A 310 -36.30 -24.41 -47.91
N ILE A 311 -36.84 -25.29 -48.76
CA ILE A 311 -36.19 -25.77 -49.99
C ILE A 311 -37.21 -25.54 -51.10
N GLU A 312 -37.11 -24.43 -51.83
CA GLU A 312 -37.59 -24.48 -53.21
C GLU A 312 -36.68 -25.44 -53.98
N ASN A 313 -37.28 -26.27 -54.83
CA ASN A 313 -36.76 -27.53 -55.39
C ASN A 313 -35.41 -27.49 -56.14
N ASP A 314 -34.66 -26.40 -56.15
CA ASP A 314 -33.42 -26.27 -56.89
C ASP A 314 -32.19 -26.58 -56.03
N LYS A 315 -31.89 -27.89 -55.94
CA LYS A 315 -30.60 -28.43 -55.49
C LYS A 315 -29.40 -27.90 -56.30
N ALA A 316 -29.64 -27.18 -57.41
CA ALA A 316 -28.62 -26.65 -58.30
C ALA A 316 -27.84 -25.44 -57.72
N ASN A 317 -28.36 -24.73 -56.71
CA ASN A 317 -27.73 -23.52 -56.16
C ASN A 317 -26.91 -23.74 -54.86
N LEU A 318 -26.76 -24.98 -54.39
CA LEU A 318 -26.07 -25.32 -53.13
C LEU A 318 -24.52 -25.19 -53.19
N ASN A 319 -23.93 -24.91 -54.35
CA ASN A 319 -22.48 -24.86 -54.54
C ASN A 319 -21.85 -23.45 -54.36
N LYS A 320 -22.59 -22.45 -53.87
CA LYS A 320 -22.07 -21.09 -53.67
C LYS A 320 -21.47 -20.91 -52.26
N GLU A 321 -20.36 -20.18 -52.19
CA GLU A 321 -19.72 -19.81 -50.92
C GLU A 321 -20.67 -18.96 -50.09
N VAL A 322 -20.84 -19.35 -48.83
CA VAL A 322 -21.65 -18.66 -47.86
C VAL A 322 -20.70 -18.03 -46.86
N ASP A 323 -20.87 -16.74 -46.60
CA ASP A 323 -20.09 -16.03 -45.60
C ASP A 323 -20.61 -16.34 -44.19
N PHE A 324 -19.91 -17.22 -43.48
CA PHE A 324 -20.23 -17.62 -42.11
C PHE A 324 -19.48 -16.82 -41.03
N THR A 325 -18.82 -15.70 -41.39
CA THR A 325 -18.05 -14.85 -40.46
C THR A 325 -18.86 -14.38 -39.24
N LEU A 326 -20.18 -14.38 -39.33
CA LEU A 326 -21.08 -13.85 -38.31
C LEU A 326 -21.45 -14.85 -37.21
N CYS A 327 -21.12 -16.14 -37.37
CA CYS A 327 -21.34 -17.18 -36.35
C CYS A 327 -20.09 -17.46 -35.49
N THR A 328 -18.98 -16.72 -35.70
CA THR A 328 -17.68 -17.09 -35.12
C THR A 328 -16.83 -15.93 -34.60
N GLU A 329 -17.26 -14.66 -34.72
CA GLU A 329 -16.49 -13.54 -34.16
C GLU A 329 -16.67 -13.42 -32.63
N PRO A 330 -15.58 -13.39 -31.85
CA PRO A 330 -15.62 -13.11 -30.43
C PRO A 330 -16.20 -11.73 -30.15
N GLN A 331 -17.12 -11.65 -29.19
CA GLN A 331 -17.77 -10.39 -28.82
C GLN A 331 -18.02 -10.32 -27.31
N ILE A 332 -18.40 -9.13 -26.82
CA ILE A 332 -18.88 -8.95 -25.46
C ILE A 332 -20.17 -9.78 -25.29
N PHE A 333 -20.33 -10.37 -24.11
CA PHE A 333 -21.44 -11.25 -23.80
C PHE A 333 -22.76 -10.47 -23.81
N GLU A 334 -23.73 -10.98 -24.58
CA GLU A 334 -25.03 -10.36 -24.80
C GLU A 334 -26.14 -11.24 -24.21
N TRP A 335 -27.08 -10.61 -23.51
CA TRP A 335 -28.26 -11.26 -22.99
C TRP A 335 -29.41 -11.15 -23.98
N LEU A 336 -30.01 -12.29 -24.28
CA LEU A 336 -31.21 -12.35 -25.11
C LEU A 336 -32.43 -11.79 -24.36
N SER A 337 -33.11 -10.80 -24.94
CA SER A 337 -34.29 -10.18 -24.35
C SER A 337 -35.58 -10.45 -25.13
N THR A 338 -35.53 -10.33 -26.46
CA THR A 338 -36.67 -10.54 -27.35
C THR A 338 -36.24 -11.25 -28.63
N LEU A 339 -37.14 -12.06 -29.17
CA LEU A 339 -36.96 -12.72 -30.47
C LEU A 339 -38.13 -12.39 -31.37
N GLU A 340 -37.84 -11.94 -32.58
CA GLU A 340 -38.83 -11.59 -33.58
C GLU A 340 -38.55 -12.39 -34.85
N PHE A 341 -39.50 -13.25 -35.24
CA PHE A 341 -39.43 -14.03 -36.48
C PHE A 341 -40.39 -13.44 -37.51
N TYR A 342 -39.90 -13.25 -38.73
CA TYR A 342 -40.67 -12.72 -39.85
C TYR A 342 -40.94 -13.86 -40.83
N MET A 343 -42.22 -14.09 -41.13
CA MET A 343 -42.70 -15.29 -41.82
C MET A 343 -43.53 -14.93 -43.07
N ARG A 344 -43.49 -15.79 -44.09
CA ARG A 344 -44.37 -15.74 -45.28
C ARG A 344 -45.30 -16.94 -45.29
N ASN A 345 -46.56 -16.75 -45.64
CA ASN A 345 -47.54 -17.80 -45.86
C ASN A 345 -47.42 -18.35 -47.29
N SER A 346 -47.16 -19.65 -47.42
CA SER A 346 -47.36 -20.39 -48.67
C SER A 346 -48.60 -21.28 -48.54
N SER A 347 -49.13 -21.76 -49.67
CA SER A 347 -50.41 -22.50 -49.75
C SER A 347 -50.51 -23.78 -48.89
N ASN A 348 -49.42 -24.26 -48.27
CA ASN A 348 -49.44 -25.37 -47.29
C ASN A 348 -48.42 -25.26 -46.13
N THR A 349 -47.57 -24.22 -46.06
CA THR A 349 -46.56 -24.05 -44.99
C THR A 349 -46.20 -22.58 -44.76
N SER A 350 -45.83 -22.22 -43.53
CA SER A 350 -45.19 -20.93 -43.25
C SER A 350 -43.68 -21.00 -43.45
N GLU A 351 -43.11 -20.08 -44.23
CA GLU A 351 -41.69 -20.00 -44.56
C GLU A 351 -41.00 -18.91 -43.73
N PHE A 352 -39.80 -19.20 -43.24
CA PHE A 352 -39.00 -18.25 -42.47
C PHE A 352 -38.26 -17.27 -43.39
N MET A 353 -38.58 -15.99 -43.27
CA MET A 353 -38.03 -14.92 -44.12
C MET A 353 -36.92 -14.12 -43.45
N GLY A 354 -36.84 -14.16 -42.13
CA GLY A 354 -35.86 -13.38 -41.38
C GLY A 354 -36.13 -13.26 -39.89
N ASN A 355 -35.15 -12.75 -39.15
CA ASN A 355 -35.29 -12.49 -37.72
C ASN A 355 -34.66 -11.16 -37.27
N ILE A 356 -35.21 -10.63 -36.19
CA ILE A 356 -34.60 -9.59 -35.36
C ILE A 356 -34.47 -10.13 -33.93
N VAL A 357 -33.37 -9.81 -33.27
CA VAL A 357 -33.12 -10.17 -31.89
C VAL A 357 -32.95 -8.91 -31.07
N GLY A 358 -33.69 -8.77 -29.96
CA GLY A 358 -33.39 -7.75 -28.95
C GLY A 358 -32.39 -8.30 -27.94
N ILE A 359 -31.32 -7.56 -27.72
CA ILE A 359 -30.23 -7.92 -26.80
C ILE A 359 -29.97 -6.81 -25.78
N HIS A 360 -29.36 -7.16 -24.65
CA HIS A 360 -28.83 -6.19 -23.69
C HIS A 360 -27.53 -6.68 -23.05
N TYR A 361 -26.66 -5.77 -22.62
CA TYR A 361 -25.44 -6.10 -21.89
C TYR A 361 -25.71 -6.31 -20.39
N SER A 362 -24.77 -6.95 -19.68
CA SER A 362 -24.86 -7.12 -18.23
C SER A 362 -24.95 -5.74 -17.56
N SER A 363 -26.03 -5.48 -16.81
CA SER A 363 -26.45 -4.13 -16.44
C SER A 363 -26.35 -3.84 -14.94
N TYR A 364 -26.22 -2.54 -14.64
CA TYR A 364 -26.21 -1.94 -13.32
C TYR A 364 -27.57 -2.04 -12.58
N LYS A 365 -28.71 -2.00 -13.29
CA LYS A 365 -30.06 -2.24 -12.73
C LYS A 365 -31.00 -2.82 -13.79
N THR A 366 -31.94 -3.66 -13.36
CA THR A 366 -32.95 -4.30 -14.23
C THR A 366 -33.81 -3.31 -15.04
N HIS A 367 -34.03 -2.09 -14.52
CA HIS A 367 -34.84 -1.05 -15.18
C HIS A 367 -34.04 -0.18 -16.17
N HIS A 368 -32.71 -0.31 -16.21
CA HIS A 368 -31.83 0.40 -17.15
C HIS A 368 -31.31 -0.51 -18.28
N ARG A 369 -32.03 -1.61 -18.57
CA ARG A 369 -31.76 -2.44 -19.75
C ARG A 369 -32.07 -1.62 -21.00
N LYS A 370 -31.05 -1.00 -21.61
CA LYS A 370 -31.19 -0.44 -22.95
C LYS A 370 -31.22 -1.64 -23.90
N GLN A 371 -32.38 -1.90 -24.49
CA GLN A 371 -32.49 -2.94 -25.51
C GLN A 371 -31.83 -2.43 -26.79
N HIS A 372 -30.86 -3.17 -27.28
CA HIS A 372 -30.29 -2.99 -28.59
C HIS A 372 -30.96 -3.98 -29.53
N ILE A 373 -31.36 -3.49 -30.70
CA ILE A 373 -31.92 -4.34 -31.75
C ILE A 373 -30.73 -4.85 -32.57
N SER A 374 -30.63 -6.16 -32.74
CA SER A 374 -29.61 -6.78 -33.58
C SER A 374 -29.72 -6.31 -35.02
N ARG A 375 -28.69 -6.59 -35.82
CA ARG A 375 -28.79 -6.50 -37.29
C ARG A 375 -30.02 -7.30 -37.77
N TRP A 376 -30.73 -6.74 -38.76
CA TRP A 376 -31.79 -7.46 -39.47
C TRP A 376 -31.18 -8.59 -40.30
N TRP A 377 -31.80 -9.75 -40.23
CA TRP A 377 -31.42 -10.94 -40.96
C TRP A 377 -32.56 -11.36 -41.89
N GLY A 378 -32.34 -11.43 -43.21
CA GLY A 378 -33.34 -11.85 -44.20
C GLY A 378 -33.86 -10.75 -45.15
N GLU A 379 -35.04 -10.94 -45.77
CA GLU A 379 -35.59 -9.99 -46.76
C GLU A 379 -36.77 -9.18 -46.18
N LYS A 380 -36.58 -7.86 -45.96
CA LYS A 380 -37.59 -6.98 -45.33
C LYS A 380 -38.88 -6.81 -46.14
N SER A 381 -38.84 -7.03 -47.46
CA SER A 381 -39.91 -6.66 -48.39
C SER A 381 -40.95 -7.75 -48.66
N LYS A 382 -40.86 -8.94 -48.04
CA LYS A 382 -41.71 -10.09 -48.42
C LYS A 382 -42.19 -11.00 -47.28
N TYR A 383 -42.44 -10.46 -46.09
CA TYR A 383 -43.07 -11.21 -44.98
C TYR A 383 -44.56 -10.82 -44.85
N ASP A 384 -45.39 -11.78 -44.44
CA ASP A 384 -46.83 -11.59 -44.27
C ASP A 384 -47.20 -11.29 -42.80
N TYR A 385 -46.42 -11.83 -41.86
CA TYR A 385 -46.65 -11.61 -40.43
C TYR A 385 -45.37 -11.78 -39.60
N LYS A 386 -45.43 -11.33 -38.33
CA LYS A 386 -44.34 -11.33 -37.35
C LYS A 386 -44.74 -12.12 -36.10
N LEU A 387 -43.88 -13.04 -35.66
CA LEU A 387 -44.00 -13.75 -34.38
C LEU A 387 -43.02 -13.13 -33.38
N THR A 388 -43.52 -12.63 -32.25
CA THR A 388 -42.67 -12.05 -31.18
C THR A 388 -42.68 -12.97 -29.98
N VAL A 389 -41.50 -13.30 -29.46
CA VAL A 389 -41.30 -14.05 -28.22
C VAL A 389 -40.61 -13.15 -27.22
N GLN A 390 -41.19 -13.03 -26.03
CA GLN A 390 -40.69 -12.24 -24.90
C GLN A 390 -40.51 -13.16 -23.67
N ASN A 391 -39.88 -12.64 -22.61
CA ASN A 391 -39.60 -13.38 -21.37
C ASN A 391 -38.74 -14.65 -21.56
N LEU A 392 -37.67 -14.52 -22.35
CA LEU A 392 -36.72 -15.61 -22.65
C LEU A 392 -35.74 -15.90 -21.51
N GLN A 393 -35.90 -15.27 -20.33
CA GLN A 393 -34.99 -15.41 -19.19
C GLN A 393 -35.25 -16.65 -18.33
N GLU A 394 -36.39 -17.32 -18.48
CA GLU A 394 -36.76 -18.52 -17.72
C GLU A 394 -36.44 -19.81 -18.50
N TYR A 395 -35.77 -20.75 -17.85
CA TYR A 395 -35.52 -22.07 -18.40
C TYR A 395 -36.64 -23.05 -17.98
N PRO A 396 -37.18 -23.87 -18.91
CA PRO A 396 -36.88 -23.89 -20.34
C PRO A 396 -37.67 -22.83 -21.11
N VAL A 397 -36.95 -22.10 -21.97
CA VAL A 397 -37.46 -21.07 -22.91
C VAL A 397 -38.62 -21.58 -23.79
N TYR A 398 -38.73 -22.89 -23.94
CA TYR A 398 -39.78 -23.56 -24.70
C TYR A 398 -41.21 -23.27 -24.18
N ASN A 399 -41.41 -23.20 -22.86
CA ASN A 399 -42.76 -23.06 -22.29
C ASN A 399 -43.42 -21.72 -22.67
N SER A 400 -42.64 -20.65 -22.86
CA SER A 400 -43.16 -19.34 -23.28
C SER A 400 -43.40 -19.25 -24.79
N ILE A 401 -42.66 -20.01 -25.60
CA ILE A 401 -42.83 -20.08 -27.06
C ILE A 401 -44.11 -20.85 -27.43
N ALA A 402 -44.39 -21.96 -26.73
CA ALA A 402 -45.52 -22.85 -27.03
C ALA A 402 -46.90 -22.20 -26.79
N GLN A 403 -47.01 -21.26 -25.86
CA GLN A 403 -48.28 -20.61 -25.51
C GLN A 403 -48.79 -19.59 -26.56
N ASN A 404 -47.94 -19.13 -27.49
CA ASN A 404 -48.23 -18.00 -28.39
C ASN A 404 -48.25 -18.36 -29.90
N SER A 405 -48.36 -19.64 -30.29
CA SER A 405 -48.17 -20.04 -31.70
C SER A 405 -49.40 -20.69 -32.38
N TYR A 406 -49.70 -20.25 -33.61
CA TYR A 406 -50.64 -20.90 -34.55
C TYR A 406 -50.06 -22.25 -35.09
N GLU A 407 -50.93 -23.22 -35.43
CA GLU A 407 -50.55 -24.57 -35.92
C GLU A 407 -49.56 -24.58 -37.10
N SER A 408 -49.51 -23.53 -37.92
CA SER A 408 -48.61 -23.40 -39.07
C SER A 408 -47.15 -23.07 -38.72
N ASN A 409 -46.85 -22.61 -37.49
CA ASN A 409 -45.51 -22.22 -37.01
C ASN A 409 -44.69 -23.38 -36.41
N GLN A 410 -45.21 -24.62 -36.44
CA GLN A 410 -44.65 -25.76 -35.70
C GLN A 410 -43.23 -26.18 -36.10
N LYS A 411 -42.70 -25.88 -37.31
CA LYS A 411 -41.38 -26.41 -37.74
C LYS A 411 -40.19 -25.76 -37.02
N VAL A 412 -40.13 -24.43 -36.97
CA VAL A 412 -39.05 -23.69 -36.28
C VAL A 412 -39.14 -23.90 -34.77
N ILE A 413 -40.37 -23.91 -34.24
CA ILE A 413 -40.62 -24.17 -32.81
C ILE A 413 -40.24 -25.60 -32.42
N LYS A 414 -40.63 -26.63 -33.20
CA LYS A 414 -40.17 -28.02 -32.98
C LYS A 414 -38.65 -28.18 -33.10
N TYR A 415 -38.00 -27.34 -33.90
CA TYR A 415 -36.54 -27.35 -33.98
C TYR A 415 -35.90 -26.74 -32.73
N ILE A 416 -36.41 -25.59 -32.27
CA ILE A 416 -36.03 -25.00 -30.98
C ILE A 416 -36.29 -26.00 -29.85
N GLU A 417 -37.44 -26.69 -29.83
CA GLU A 417 -37.76 -27.77 -28.89
C GLU A 417 -36.71 -28.87 -28.89
N LYS A 418 -36.38 -29.40 -30.07
CA LYS A 418 -35.41 -30.49 -30.23
C LYS A 418 -34.02 -30.09 -29.75
N GLU A 419 -33.55 -28.90 -30.10
CA GLU A 419 -32.21 -28.41 -29.73
C GLU A 419 -32.16 -27.82 -28.31
N SER A 420 -33.29 -27.37 -27.75
CA SER A 420 -33.41 -26.91 -26.36
C SER A 420 -33.23 -28.02 -25.32
N GLN A 421 -33.02 -29.26 -25.78
CA GLN A 421 -32.62 -30.40 -24.96
C GLN A 421 -31.12 -30.39 -24.61
N LEU A 422 -30.35 -29.37 -25.04
CA LEU A 422 -29.01 -29.06 -24.53
C LEU A 422 -29.06 -28.76 -23.03
N LEU A 423 -29.00 -29.82 -22.21
CA LEU A 423 -28.90 -29.71 -20.76
C LEU A 423 -27.77 -28.75 -20.37
N TYR A 424 -28.04 -27.91 -19.37
CA TYR A 424 -27.08 -26.97 -18.78
C TYR A 424 -26.66 -25.80 -19.69
N HIS A 425 -27.45 -25.49 -20.71
CA HIS A 425 -27.25 -24.29 -21.53
C HIS A 425 -28.52 -23.44 -21.63
N ARG A 426 -28.32 -22.16 -21.95
CA ARG A 426 -29.38 -21.18 -22.22
C ARG A 426 -29.21 -20.61 -23.62
N LEU A 427 -30.31 -20.38 -24.33
CA LEU A 427 -30.27 -19.75 -25.63
C LEU A 427 -29.75 -18.32 -25.49
N SER A 428 -28.68 -17.97 -26.19
CA SER A 428 -28.07 -16.64 -26.13
C SER A 428 -28.30 -15.85 -27.42
N ARG A 429 -28.21 -16.48 -28.60
CA ARG A 429 -28.38 -15.81 -29.90
C ARG A 429 -29.01 -16.70 -30.94
N ILE A 430 -29.56 -16.06 -31.98
CA ILE A 430 -30.04 -16.71 -33.19
C ILE A 430 -29.45 -15.97 -34.39
N SER A 431 -28.90 -16.73 -35.34
CA SER A 431 -28.46 -16.22 -36.64
C SER A 431 -29.28 -16.89 -37.75
N GLY A 432 -29.72 -16.11 -38.74
CA GLY A 432 -30.64 -16.57 -39.78
C GLY A 432 -30.38 -15.94 -41.16
N VAL A 433 -30.63 -16.73 -42.20
CA VAL A 433 -30.66 -16.38 -43.65
C VAL A 433 -29.36 -15.88 -44.27
N ILE A 434 -28.94 -16.62 -45.31
CA ILE A 434 -27.80 -16.35 -46.16
C ILE A 434 -28.33 -15.70 -47.45
N GLU A 435 -27.97 -14.44 -47.70
CA GLU A 435 -28.16 -13.85 -49.04
C GLU A 435 -27.18 -14.51 -50.02
N CYS A 436 -27.71 -15.26 -50.99
CA CYS A 436 -26.93 -15.56 -52.18
C CYS A 436 -26.87 -14.29 -53.07
N PRO A 437 -25.72 -13.98 -53.70
CA PRO A 437 -25.53 -12.78 -54.52
C PRO A 437 -26.60 -12.53 -55.61
N ASP A 438 -27.33 -13.56 -56.02
CA ASP A 438 -28.26 -13.53 -57.15
C ASP A 438 -29.75 -13.54 -56.74
N LYS A 439 -30.10 -13.20 -55.49
CA LYS A 439 -31.48 -13.11 -54.97
C LYS A 439 -32.26 -14.43 -54.88
N THR A 440 -31.60 -15.59 -54.89
CA THR A 440 -32.20 -16.87 -54.46
C THR A 440 -32.01 -17.03 -52.95
N ASN A 441 -33.08 -16.88 -52.16
CA ASN A 441 -32.99 -16.91 -50.70
C ASN A 441 -32.83 -18.35 -50.20
N VAL A 442 -31.69 -18.70 -49.59
CA VAL A 442 -31.56 -19.91 -48.78
C VAL A 442 -31.87 -19.53 -47.32
N SER A 443 -33.07 -19.89 -46.85
CA SER A 443 -33.42 -19.69 -45.44
C SER A 443 -32.76 -20.79 -44.59
N ALA A 444 -31.71 -20.46 -43.87
CA ALA A 444 -31.03 -21.33 -42.91
C ALA A 444 -30.98 -20.68 -41.53
N ILE A 445 -30.91 -21.47 -40.46
CA ILE A 445 -30.92 -20.98 -39.08
C ILE A 445 -29.92 -21.77 -38.21
N THR A 446 -29.30 -21.08 -37.25
CA THR A 446 -28.48 -21.67 -36.18
C THR A 446 -28.68 -20.90 -34.87
N PHE A 447 -28.48 -21.60 -33.76
CA PHE A 447 -28.70 -21.12 -32.39
C PHE A 447 -27.39 -21.18 -31.61
N ALA A 448 -27.06 -20.08 -30.94
CA ALA A 448 -25.96 -19.99 -29.99
C ALA A 448 -26.47 -20.24 -28.57
N TRP A 449 -25.68 -20.98 -27.80
CA TRP A 449 -26.02 -21.40 -26.46
C TRP A 449 -24.90 -21.04 -25.48
N ALA A 450 -25.24 -20.22 -24.48
CA ALA A 450 -24.35 -19.90 -23.37
C ALA A 450 -24.50 -20.93 -22.25
N HIS A 451 -23.44 -21.18 -21.49
CA HIS A 451 -23.50 -22.09 -20.35
C HIS A 451 -24.37 -21.51 -19.22
N VAL A 452 -25.08 -22.36 -18.46
CA VAL A 452 -25.95 -21.90 -17.36
C VAL A 452 -25.20 -21.25 -16.19
N SER A 453 -23.88 -21.43 -16.09
CA SER A 453 -23.08 -20.79 -15.03
C SER A 453 -23.01 -19.26 -15.15
N VAL A 454 -23.20 -18.71 -16.35
CA VAL A 454 -23.20 -17.26 -16.56
C VAL A 454 -24.44 -16.64 -15.90
N GLN A 455 -24.23 -15.60 -15.09
CA GLN A 455 -25.30 -14.88 -14.39
C GLN A 455 -25.43 -13.45 -14.89
N GLU A 456 -26.62 -12.87 -14.90
CA GLU A 456 -26.81 -11.50 -15.41
C GLU A 456 -26.23 -10.44 -14.46
N THR A 457 -26.30 -10.68 -13.15
CA THR A 457 -25.81 -9.78 -12.12
C THR A 457 -24.55 -10.32 -11.45
N HIS A 458 -23.64 -9.41 -11.10
CA HIS A 458 -22.41 -9.72 -10.36
C HIS A 458 -22.62 -9.49 -8.85
N ASP A 459 -23.48 -10.30 -8.24
CA ASP A 459 -23.77 -10.23 -6.82
C ASP A 459 -22.64 -10.88 -6.00
N ILE A 460 -22.03 -10.08 -5.12
CA ILE A 460 -20.93 -10.47 -4.24
C ILE A 460 -21.44 -10.39 -2.79
N ASP A 461 -21.94 -11.52 -2.28
CA ASP A 461 -22.58 -11.60 -0.97
C ASP A 461 -22.07 -12.74 -0.06
N ASN A 462 -21.32 -13.69 -0.62
CA ASN A 462 -20.84 -14.86 0.11
C ASN A 462 -19.37 -14.72 0.52
N LYS A 463 -19.11 -14.61 1.83
CA LYS A 463 -17.76 -14.49 2.42
C LYS A 463 -16.88 -15.73 2.25
N LYS A 464 -17.41 -16.84 1.72
CA LYS A 464 -16.69 -18.11 1.51
C LYS A 464 -16.39 -18.42 0.03
N LEU A 465 -16.69 -17.48 -0.88
CA LEU A 465 -16.51 -17.68 -2.32
C LEU A 465 -15.66 -16.57 -2.92
N ILE A 466 -14.57 -16.93 -3.60
CA ILE A 466 -13.96 -16.06 -4.60
C ILE A 466 -14.93 -15.99 -5.80
N ILE A 467 -15.18 -14.81 -6.35
CA ILE A 467 -16.08 -14.65 -7.49
C ILE A 467 -15.26 -14.23 -8.69
N GLN A 468 -15.25 -15.04 -9.76
CA GLN A 468 -14.65 -14.67 -11.04
C GLN A 468 -15.69 -14.07 -11.96
N ILE A 469 -15.38 -12.90 -12.51
CA ILE A 469 -16.20 -12.17 -13.46
C ILE A 469 -15.41 -12.08 -14.77
N PRO A 470 -15.78 -12.84 -15.81
CA PRO A 470 -15.13 -12.74 -17.12
C PRO A 470 -15.22 -11.31 -17.66
N ALA A 471 -14.11 -10.78 -18.18
CA ALA A 471 -14.04 -9.42 -18.71
C ALA A 471 -14.98 -9.23 -19.91
N SER A 472 -15.25 -10.31 -20.66
CA SER A 472 -16.25 -10.33 -21.73
C SER A 472 -17.67 -10.01 -21.26
N LYS A 473 -17.96 -9.94 -19.95
CA LYS A 473 -19.23 -9.45 -19.39
C LYS A 473 -19.24 -7.95 -19.11
N ALA A 474 -18.32 -7.20 -19.72
CA ALA A 474 -18.27 -5.75 -19.70
C ALA A 474 -19.66 -5.14 -19.91
N TRP A 475 -19.93 -4.06 -19.19
CA TRP A 475 -21.00 -3.14 -19.54
C TRP A 475 -20.51 -2.21 -20.66
N SER A 476 -21.34 -1.99 -21.67
CA SER A 476 -21.08 -1.04 -22.75
C SER A 476 -22.23 -0.05 -22.80
N ASP A 477 -21.96 1.23 -22.54
CA ASP A 477 -22.69 2.31 -23.18
C ASP A 477 -22.15 2.51 -24.60
N GLU A 478 -22.87 3.26 -25.43
CA GLU A 478 -22.60 3.40 -26.87
C GLU A 478 -21.26 4.08 -27.22
N THR A 479 -20.43 4.41 -26.23
CA THR A 479 -19.11 5.02 -26.39
C THR A 479 -18.01 3.97 -26.54
N GLY A 480 -17.84 3.46 -27.76
CA GLY A 480 -16.70 2.64 -28.17
C GLY A 480 -16.93 1.13 -28.01
N LYS A 481 -16.75 0.37 -29.10
CA LYS A 481 -16.88 -1.10 -29.09
C LYS A 481 -15.57 -1.72 -28.58
N LEU A 482 -15.60 -2.34 -27.40
CA LEU A 482 -14.48 -3.14 -26.90
C LEU A 482 -14.16 -4.27 -27.88
N ARG A 483 -12.89 -4.42 -28.24
CA ARG A 483 -12.40 -5.51 -29.09
C ARG A 483 -12.16 -6.75 -28.24
N VAL A 484 -12.48 -7.91 -28.80
CA VAL A 484 -12.46 -9.19 -28.09
C VAL A 484 -11.78 -10.23 -28.99
N ILE A 485 -11.05 -11.16 -28.40
CA ILE A 485 -10.43 -12.30 -29.10
C ILE A 485 -10.84 -13.63 -28.47
N ASP A 486 -10.64 -14.73 -29.20
CA ASP A 486 -10.93 -16.07 -28.72
C ASP A 486 -10.06 -16.46 -27.53
N GLY A 487 -10.70 -16.98 -26.49
CA GLY A 487 -10.05 -17.52 -25.30
C GLY A 487 -10.20 -19.03 -25.21
N ILE A 488 -9.28 -19.78 -25.82
CA ILE A 488 -9.40 -21.24 -26.00
C ILE A 488 -9.44 -22.00 -24.66
N SER A 489 -8.62 -21.61 -23.67
CA SER A 489 -8.55 -22.25 -22.35
C SER A 489 -9.06 -21.37 -21.21
N THR A 490 -9.80 -20.31 -21.51
CA THR A 490 -10.28 -19.35 -20.50
C THR A 490 -11.77 -19.44 -20.24
N GLY A 491 -12.49 -20.30 -20.98
CA GLY A 491 -13.92 -20.54 -20.83
C GLY A 491 -14.80 -19.52 -21.56
N GLY A 492 -14.19 -18.62 -22.33
CA GLY A 492 -14.86 -17.59 -23.11
C GLY A 492 -13.89 -16.54 -23.66
N PRO A 493 -14.43 -15.53 -24.38
CA PRO A 493 -13.63 -14.48 -25.03
C PRO A 493 -12.83 -13.60 -24.05
N LEU A 494 -11.70 -13.08 -24.52
CA LEU A 494 -10.79 -12.17 -23.82
C LEU A 494 -10.92 -10.75 -24.34
N VAL A 495 -10.88 -9.74 -23.46
CA VAL A 495 -11.03 -8.33 -23.85
C VAL A 495 -9.68 -7.68 -24.10
N LEU A 496 -9.54 -6.98 -25.22
CA LEU A 496 -8.37 -6.15 -25.52
C LEU A 496 -8.64 -4.73 -25.03
N LEU A 497 -7.95 -4.34 -23.97
CA LEU A 497 -7.98 -2.98 -23.44
C LEU A 497 -6.97 -2.12 -24.19
N GLU A 498 -7.48 -1.36 -25.15
CA GLU A 498 -6.75 -0.37 -25.95
C GLU A 498 -6.99 1.03 -25.37
N ASP A 499 -7.76 1.87 -26.08
CA ASP A 499 -8.09 3.24 -25.64
C ASP A 499 -9.52 3.34 -25.08
N THR A 500 -10.35 2.34 -25.36
CA THR A 500 -11.71 2.26 -24.82
C THR A 500 -11.68 1.62 -23.43
N PRO A 501 -12.19 2.28 -22.37
CA PRO A 501 -12.17 1.74 -21.02
C PRO A 501 -13.08 0.51 -20.88
N LEU A 502 -12.65 -0.47 -20.08
CA LEU A 502 -13.47 -1.62 -19.71
C LEU A 502 -14.28 -1.27 -18.45
N THR A 503 -15.61 -1.24 -18.56
CA THR A 503 -16.50 -0.96 -17.43
C THR A 503 -17.23 -2.22 -16.98
N ILE A 504 -17.25 -2.50 -15.67
CA ILE A 504 -17.95 -3.64 -15.07
C ILE A 504 -18.84 -3.16 -13.94
N SER A 505 -20.10 -3.61 -13.94
CA SER A 505 -21.02 -3.38 -12.84
C SER A 505 -20.85 -4.44 -11.75
N LEU A 506 -20.62 -4.00 -10.51
CA LEU A 506 -20.51 -4.85 -9.33
C LEU A 506 -21.62 -4.53 -8.33
N ASN A 507 -22.19 -5.57 -7.71
CA ASN A 507 -23.11 -5.42 -6.59
C ASN A 507 -22.55 -6.14 -5.37
N SER A 508 -21.77 -5.42 -4.56
CA SER A 508 -21.05 -6.02 -3.45
C SER A 508 -21.61 -5.65 -2.07
N LYS A 509 -22.05 -6.68 -1.34
CA LYS A 509 -22.56 -6.61 0.03
C LYS A 509 -21.47 -6.92 1.07
N ILE A 510 -20.27 -7.29 0.64
CA ILE A 510 -19.15 -7.67 1.51
C ILE A 510 -17.85 -7.01 1.08
N LEU A 511 -16.96 -6.73 2.03
CA LEU A 511 -15.61 -6.27 1.72
C LEU A 511 -14.81 -7.37 1.01
N HIS A 512 -14.14 -6.98 -0.07
CA HIS A 512 -13.31 -7.85 -0.89
C HIS A 512 -12.13 -7.09 -1.49
N HIS A 513 -11.06 -7.83 -1.77
CA HIS A 513 -9.96 -7.38 -2.63
C HIS A 513 -10.31 -7.65 -4.09
N LEU A 514 -9.68 -6.90 -4.99
CA LEU A 514 -9.76 -7.10 -6.42
C LEU A 514 -8.46 -7.72 -6.93
N ARG A 515 -8.58 -8.71 -7.82
CA ARG A 515 -7.47 -9.31 -8.56
C ARG A 515 -7.84 -9.38 -10.03
N ILE A 516 -6.92 -9.07 -10.95
CA ILE A 516 -7.18 -9.14 -12.39
C ILE A 516 -6.26 -10.16 -13.02
N ARG A 517 -6.81 -11.12 -13.77
CA ARG A 517 -6.03 -12.03 -14.60
C ARG A 517 -5.85 -11.41 -15.99
N TYR A 518 -4.60 -11.18 -16.39
CA TYR A 518 -4.25 -10.43 -17.59
C TYR A 518 -3.14 -11.09 -18.40
N ALA A 519 -2.97 -10.66 -19.65
CA ALA A 519 -1.82 -10.95 -20.49
C ALA A 519 -1.40 -9.69 -21.25
N CYS A 520 -0.10 -9.45 -21.41
CA CYS A 520 0.39 -8.37 -22.26
C CYS A 520 1.78 -8.67 -22.84
N ASN A 521 2.09 -8.05 -23.97
CA ASN A 521 3.40 -8.13 -24.62
C ASN A 521 4.29 -6.89 -24.37
N ASN A 522 3.77 -5.84 -23.72
CA ASN A 522 4.55 -4.70 -23.24
C ASN A 522 4.14 -4.30 -21.82
N ASN A 523 5.08 -3.73 -21.08
CA ASN A 523 4.82 -3.11 -19.79
C ASN A 523 3.91 -1.89 -19.96
N GLY A 524 3.17 -1.56 -18.91
CA GLY A 524 2.30 -0.39 -18.89
C GLY A 524 1.70 -0.15 -17.52
N VAL A 525 0.71 0.74 -17.45
CA VAL A 525 0.02 1.08 -16.21
C VAL A 525 -1.49 1.02 -16.44
N LEU A 526 -2.16 0.28 -15.54
CA LEU A 526 -3.60 0.16 -15.50
C LEU A 526 -4.14 1.06 -14.37
N ARG A 527 -5.07 1.94 -14.72
CA ARG A 527 -5.85 2.74 -13.76
C ARG A 527 -7.17 2.04 -13.47
N ILE A 528 -7.55 2.01 -12.20
CA ILE A 528 -8.85 1.54 -11.73
C ILE A 528 -9.59 2.70 -11.11
N SER A 529 -10.77 2.98 -11.66
CA SER A 529 -11.67 4.02 -11.19
C SER A 529 -13.00 3.41 -10.71
N LYS A 530 -13.59 3.97 -9.65
CA LYS A 530 -14.92 3.62 -9.15
C LYS A 530 -15.90 4.73 -9.46
N LYS A 531 -17.07 4.35 -9.94
CA LYS A 531 -18.18 5.25 -10.21
C LYS A 531 -19.42 4.77 -9.44
N PRO A 532 -19.86 5.50 -8.39
CA PRO A 532 -20.89 5.02 -7.47
C PRO A 532 -22.29 4.92 -8.11
N LYS A 533 -22.60 5.80 -9.05
CA LYS A 533 -23.86 5.79 -9.82
C LYS A 533 -23.68 6.38 -11.21
N LEU A 534 -24.58 6.03 -12.13
CA LEU A 534 -24.60 6.59 -13.49
C LEU A 534 -24.74 8.12 -13.43
N GLY A 535 -23.96 8.85 -14.24
CA GLY A 535 -23.93 10.32 -14.27
C GLY A 535 -23.09 11.02 -13.19
N SER A 536 -22.51 10.31 -12.22
CA SER A 536 -21.51 10.88 -11.28
C SER A 536 -20.10 10.82 -11.85
N LEU A 537 -19.20 11.68 -11.35
CA LEU A 537 -17.77 11.61 -11.65
C LEU A 537 -17.20 10.28 -11.14
N SER A 538 -16.27 9.71 -11.92
CA SER A 538 -15.47 8.56 -11.50
C SER A 538 -14.31 9.02 -10.62
N GLU A 539 -14.03 8.25 -9.57
CA GLU A 539 -12.90 8.47 -8.67
C GLU A 539 -11.82 7.43 -8.96
N CYS A 540 -10.57 7.86 -9.16
CA CYS A 540 -9.44 6.96 -9.30
C CYS A 540 -9.13 6.32 -7.94
N ILE A 541 -9.14 4.98 -7.88
CA ILE A 541 -8.85 4.22 -6.66
C ILE A 541 -7.39 3.80 -6.62
N ALA A 542 -6.85 3.36 -7.76
CA ALA A 542 -5.51 2.83 -7.85
C ALA A 542 -4.96 2.95 -9.27
N GLU A 543 -3.64 3.06 -9.36
CA GLU A 543 -2.87 2.85 -10.58
C GLU A 543 -1.81 1.80 -10.29
N GLN A 544 -1.74 0.76 -11.12
CA GLN A 544 -0.79 -0.33 -10.92
C GLN A 544 -0.06 -0.66 -12.22
N ALA A 545 1.26 -0.76 -12.12
CA ALA A 545 2.10 -1.18 -13.21
C ALA A 545 1.91 -2.68 -13.49
N TYR A 546 1.76 -3.03 -14.76
CA TYR A 546 1.71 -4.40 -15.24
C TYR A 546 2.92 -4.70 -16.11
N LYS A 547 3.34 -5.97 -16.14
CA LYS A 547 4.58 -6.40 -16.79
C LYS A 547 4.28 -7.35 -17.94
N THR A 548 5.13 -7.32 -18.98
CA THR A 548 5.08 -8.26 -20.10
C THR A 548 5.00 -9.69 -19.60
N THR A 549 4.01 -10.44 -20.08
CA THR A 549 3.74 -11.84 -19.72
C THR A 549 3.93 -12.80 -20.89
N TYR A 550 3.94 -12.31 -22.14
CA TYR A 550 4.21 -13.14 -23.31
C TYR A 550 4.95 -12.38 -24.41
N GLU A 551 5.61 -13.14 -25.28
CA GLU A 551 6.24 -12.64 -26.51
C GLU A 551 5.51 -13.19 -27.74
N GLY A 552 5.44 -12.42 -28.82
CA GLY A 552 4.80 -12.84 -30.07
C GLY A 552 3.32 -12.44 -30.20
N SER A 553 2.52 -13.32 -30.81
CA SER A 553 1.14 -13.01 -31.22
C SER A 553 0.11 -13.28 -30.11
N GLU A 554 -0.86 -12.38 -29.97
CA GLU A 554 -2.07 -12.55 -29.13
C GLU A 554 -2.95 -13.77 -29.52
N ARG A 555 -2.66 -14.44 -30.64
CA ARG A 555 -3.37 -15.66 -31.10
C ARG A 555 -2.76 -16.96 -30.53
N ASP A 556 -1.55 -16.88 -29.99
CA ASP A 556 -0.77 -18.04 -29.54
C ASP A 556 -0.56 -18.05 -28.02
N LEU A 557 -1.50 -17.44 -27.28
CA LEU A 557 -1.48 -17.44 -25.82
C LEU A 557 -1.54 -18.87 -25.27
N VAL A 558 -0.61 -19.17 -24.37
CA VAL A 558 -0.53 -20.40 -23.59
C VAL A 558 -0.88 -20.10 -22.13
N PHE A 559 -0.93 -21.12 -21.27
CA PHE A 559 -1.30 -20.95 -19.87
C PHE A 559 -0.45 -19.88 -19.15
N GLU A 560 0.85 -19.85 -19.43
CA GLU A 560 1.86 -18.97 -18.84
C GLU A 560 1.87 -17.57 -19.43
N SER A 561 1.15 -17.35 -20.53
CA SER A 561 0.95 -16.01 -21.07
C SER A 561 0.10 -15.14 -20.16
N PHE A 562 -0.56 -15.71 -19.15
CA PHE A 562 -1.40 -15.00 -18.20
C PHE A 562 -0.74 -14.87 -16.83
N ASP A 563 -0.82 -13.67 -16.26
CA ASP A 563 -0.43 -13.37 -14.89
C ASP A 563 -1.57 -12.63 -14.16
N TYR A 564 -1.33 -12.24 -12.90
CA TYR A 564 -2.31 -11.61 -12.03
C TYR A 564 -1.82 -10.27 -11.49
N LEU A 565 -2.72 -9.29 -11.44
CA LEU A 565 -2.54 -8.04 -10.68
C LEU A 565 -3.40 -8.11 -9.42
N ASP A 566 -2.75 -8.12 -8.26
CA ASP A 566 -3.40 -8.05 -6.96
C ASP A 566 -3.40 -6.60 -6.45
N PHE A 567 -4.56 -6.13 -5.98
CA PHE A 567 -4.75 -4.76 -5.53
C PHE A 567 -4.95 -4.64 -4.01
N ASP A 568 -4.15 -3.76 -3.39
CA ASP A 568 -4.13 -3.51 -1.94
C ASP A 568 -5.18 -2.49 -1.47
N PHE A 569 -6.37 -2.52 -2.06
CA PHE A 569 -7.53 -1.76 -1.59
C PHE A 569 -8.73 -2.67 -1.34
N LEU A 570 -9.68 -2.17 -0.55
CA LEU A 570 -10.94 -2.86 -0.26
C LEU A 570 -12.10 -2.21 -0.99
N LEU A 571 -12.92 -3.03 -1.64
CA LEU A 571 -14.20 -2.64 -2.24
C LEU A 571 -15.35 -3.35 -1.53
N GLY A 572 -16.54 -2.75 -1.51
CA GLY A 572 -17.77 -3.38 -1.05
C GLY A 572 -18.57 -2.59 0.00
N GLU A 573 -19.50 -3.28 0.66
CA GLU A 573 -20.46 -2.76 1.66
C GLU A 573 -21.39 -1.64 1.17
N THR A 574 -21.80 -1.72 -0.09
CA THR A 574 -22.72 -0.75 -0.68
C THR A 574 -24.14 -1.33 -0.73
N THR A 575 -25.14 -0.51 -0.42
CA THR A 575 -26.57 -0.88 -0.57
C THR A 575 -27.05 -0.85 -2.03
N SER A 576 -26.21 -0.33 -2.94
CA SER A 576 -26.49 -0.21 -4.37
C SER A 576 -25.29 -0.69 -5.18
N PRO A 577 -25.50 -1.17 -6.42
CA PRO A 577 -24.41 -1.50 -7.32
C PRO A 577 -23.53 -0.27 -7.59
N TYR A 578 -22.29 -0.50 -8.02
CA TYR A 578 -21.33 0.53 -8.47
C TYR A 578 -20.59 0.02 -9.72
N LEU A 579 -19.99 0.93 -10.48
CA LEU A 579 -19.19 0.59 -11.65
C LEU A 579 -17.70 0.64 -11.29
N ILE A 580 -16.95 -0.34 -11.79
CA ILE A 580 -15.50 -0.33 -11.85
C ILE A 580 -15.09 -0.09 -13.30
N ILE A 581 -14.19 0.86 -13.51
CA ILE A 581 -13.69 1.27 -14.82
C ILE A 581 -12.20 0.98 -14.85
N LEU A 582 -11.75 0.24 -15.85
CA LEU A 582 -10.38 -0.14 -16.09
C LEU A 582 -9.86 0.61 -17.32
N GLU A 583 -8.81 1.39 -17.13
CA GLU A 583 -8.23 2.28 -18.14
C GLU A 583 -6.75 1.97 -18.32
N ARG A 584 -6.33 1.70 -19.55
CA ARG A 584 -4.91 1.61 -19.89
C ARG A 584 -4.38 3.01 -20.11
N ILE A 585 -3.62 3.53 -19.15
CA ILE A 585 -3.10 4.91 -19.20
C ILE A 585 -1.68 4.99 -19.75
N GLN A 586 -0.94 3.87 -19.72
CA GLN A 586 0.39 3.73 -20.32
C GLN A 586 0.53 2.34 -20.93
N GLY A 587 1.23 2.25 -22.07
CA GLY A 587 1.51 1.00 -22.79
C GLY A 587 1.28 1.16 -24.30
N THR A 588 2.17 0.60 -25.12
CA THR A 588 2.10 0.74 -26.59
C THR A 588 1.26 -0.35 -27.26
N SER A 589 0.89 -1.40 -26.53
CA SER A 589 0.13 -2.54 -27.04
C SER A 589 -1.07 -2.89 -26.14
N PRO A 590 -2.11 -3.53 -26.69
CA PRO A 590 -3.33 -3.82 -25.94
C PRO A 590 -3.04 -4.65 -24.68
N LEU A 591 -3.70 -4.31 -23.57
CA LEU A 591 -3.70 -5.14 -22.36
C LEU A 591 -4.84 -6.15 -22.48
N ILE A 592 -4.54 -7.45 -22.50
CA ILE A 592 -5.57 -8.49 -22.62
C ILE A 592 -6.08 -8.83 -21.22
N ILE A 593 -7.38 -8.72 -21.00
CA ILE A 593 -8.03 -9.03 -19.72
C ILE A 593 -8.91 -10.27 -19.89
N ASP A 594 -8.65 -11.29 -19.08
CA ASP A 594 -9.46 -12.51 -19.01
C ASP A 594 -10.62 -12.33 -18.04
N LYS A 595 -10.31 -12.03 -16.77
CA LYS A 595 -11.31 -11.97 -15.70
C LYS A 595 -10.88 -11.07 -14.55
N ILE A 596 -11.87 -10.51 -13.89
CA ILE A 596 -11.77 -9.78 -12.64
C ILE A 596 -12.22 -10.71 -11.52
N GLU A 597 -11.48 -10.77 -10.43
CA GLU A 597 -11.74 -11.65 -9.31
C GLU A 597 -11.96 -10.84 -8.05
N CYS A 598 -13.10 -11.09 -7.40
CA CYS A 598 -13.46 -10.50 -6.13
C CYS A 598 -13.14 -11.52 -5.04
N ILE A 599 -12.10 -11.24 -4.26
CA ILE A 599 -11.62 -12.13 -3.20
C ILE A 599 -12.20 -11.64 -1.88
N PRO A 600 -13.17 -12.34 -1.28
CA PRO A 600 -13.77 -11.90 -0.03
C PRO A 600 -12.70 -11.85 1.05
N VAL A 601 -12.76 -10.83 1.90
CA VAL A 601 -11.91 -10.79 3.10
C VAL A 601 -12.41 -11.88 4.06
N CYS A 602 -11.80 -13.07 3.99
CA CYS A 602 -12.14 -14.19 4.85
C CYS A 602 -11.49 -14.04 6.23
N ILE A 603 -12.26 -14.33 7.28
CA ILE A 603 -11.80 -14.26 8.68
C ILE A 603 -10.61 -15.22 8.92
N THR A 604 -10.49 -16.30 8.14
CA THR A 604 -9.47 -17.35 8.28
C THR A 604 -8.09 -16.97 7.75
N LYS A 605 -7.96 -16.27 6.62
CA LYS A 605 -6.66 -15.73 6.17
C LYS A 605 -6.14 -14.70 7.17
N ARG A 606 -7.06 -13.86 7.66
CA ARG A 606 -6.81 -12.94 8.77
C ARG A 606 -6.42 -13.71 10.04
N GLN A 607 -7.00 -14.87 10.35
CA GLN A 607 -6.58 -15.74 11.47
C GLN A 607 -5.18 -16.35 11.27
N HIS A 608 -4.81 -16.82 10.08
CA HIS A 608 -3.49 -17.40 9.83
C HIS A 608 -2.38 -16.35 9.92
N GLU A 609 -2.58 -15.20 9.26
CA GLU A 609 -1.70 -14.03 9.38
C GLU A 609 -1.64 -13.55 10.83
N ASN A 610 -2.78 -13.49 11.52
CA ASN A 610 -2.83 -13.10 12.93
C ASN A 610 -2.12 -14.11 13.84
N ASN A 611 -2.19 -15.40 13.54
CA ASN A 611 -1.46 -16.44 14.27
C ASN A 611 0.06 -16.30 14.08
N GLN A 612 0.51 -15.90 12.89
CA GLN A 612 1.92 -15.57 12.66
C GLN A 612 2.32 -14.31 13.45
N TYR A 613 1.53 -13.23 13.40
CA TYR A 613 1.77 -12.03 14.21
C TYR A 613 1.82 -12.33 15.71
N ILE A 614 0.94 -13.21 16.21
CA ILE A 614 0.97 -13.66 17.61
C ILE A 614 2.26 -14.40 17.93
N LYS A 615 2.71 -15.33 17.07
CA LYS A 615 3.97 -16.07 17.30
C LYS A 615 5.18 -15.15 17.31
N GLU A 616 5.26 -14.22 16.37
CA GLU A 616 6.35 -13.24 16.29
C GLU A 616 6.35 -12.28 17.47
N ALA A 617 5.17 -11.77 17.84
CA ALA A 617 4.99 -10.91 19.01
C ALA A 617 5.35 -11.65 20.30
N GLN A 618 4.90 -12.90 20.48
CA GLN A 618 5.22 -13.73 21.65
C GLN A 618 6.74 -13.95 21.78
N LYS A 619 7.41 -14.25 20.66
CA LYS A 619 8.87 -14.41 20.63
C LYS A 619 9.57 -13.11 21.02
N ALA A 620 9.15 -11.98 20.43
CA ALA A 620 9.72 -10.66 20.74
C ALA A 620 9.54 -10.28 22.21
N VAL A 621 8.34 -10.48 22.77
CA VAL A 621 8.04 -10.22 24.20
C VAL A 621 8.91 -11.07 25.10
N ASN A 622 9.02 -12.38 24.84
CA ASN A 622 9.81 -13.28 25.66
C ASN A 622 11.31 -12.95 25.60
N GLN A 623 11.80 -12.41 24.49
CA GLN A 623 13.20 -11.99 24.33
C GLN A 623 13.59 -10.79 25.20
N LEU A 624 12.63 -9.99 25.70
CA LEU A 624 12.90 -8.83 26.57
C LEU A 624 13.41 -9.22 27.96
N PHE A 625 13.07 -10.43 28.44
CA PHE A 625 13.26 -10.86 29.83
C PHE A 625 14.37 -11.90 29.99
N THR A 626 14.97 -11.96 31.17
CA THR A 626 16.02 -12.96 31.50
C THR A 626 15.45 -14.34 31.84
N ASN A 627 14.18 -14.43 32.23
CA ASN A 627 13.54 -15.66 32.68
C ASN A 627 12.07 -15.75 32.26
N SER A 628 11.47 -16.93 32.46
CA SER A 628 10.07 -17.21 32.15
C SER A 628 9.06 -16.50 33.07
N LEU A 629 9.48 -16.10 34.28
CA LEU A 629 8.65 -15.34 35.23
C LEU A 629 8.50 -13.85 34.85
N LYS A 630 9.24 -13.38 33.83
CA LYS A 630 9.19 -12.02 33.29
C LYS A 630 9.41 -10.90 34.33
N ASN A 631 10.06 -11.20 35.44
CA ASN A 631 10.27 -10.25 36.54
C ASN A 631 11.54 -9.39 36.40
N LYS A 632 12.41 -9.70 35.43
CA LYS A 632 13.66 -8.97 35.19
C LYS A 632 13.94 -8.85 33.69
N LEU A 633 14.24 -7.63 33.24
CA LEU A 633 14.68 -7.35 31.87
C LEU A 633 16.13 -7.81 31.68
N LYS A 634 16.45 -8.23 30.45
CA LYS A 634 17.85 -8.38 30.06
C LYS A 634 18.54 -7.02 30.03
N PHE A 635 19.85 -7.01 30.26
CA PHE A 635 20.62 -5.78 30.36
C PHE A 635 20.70 -5.04 29.02
N GLU A 636 20.85 -5.79 27.93
CA GLU A 636 20.90 -5.33 26.55
C GLU A 636 19.56 -4.84 26.01
N THR A 637 18.42 -5.27 26.59
CA THR A 637 17.10 -4.77 26.22
C THR A 637 17.06 -3.27 26.50
N THR A 638 16.98 -2.42 25.48
CA THR A 638 16.82 -0.96 25.64
C THR A 638 15.36 -0.57 25.80
N ASP A 639 15.10 0.65 26.28
CA ASP A 639 13.74 1.18 26.32
C ASP A 639 13.08 1.25 24.92
N TYR A 640 13.86 1.56 23.88
CA TYR A 640 13.41 1.53 22.49
C TYR A 640 13.05 0.12 22.03
N ASN A 641 13.80 -0.92 22.43
CA ASN A 641 13.44 -2.31 22.11
C ASN A 641 12.05 -2.68 22.67
N VAL A 642 11.71 -2.20 23.87
CA VAL A 642 10.39 -2.41 24.48
C VAL A 642 9.30 -1.74 23.65
N ASP A 643 9.52 -0.50 23.20
CA ASP A 643 8.57 0.24 22.36
C ASP A 643 8.38 -0.42 20.98
N GLN A 644 9.45 -0.87 20.34
CA GLN A 644 9.36 -1.61 19.07
C GLN A 644 8.62 -2.93 19.24
N THR A 645 8.78 -3.60 20.39
CA THR A 645 8.05 -4.83 20.71
C THR A 645 6.56 -4.52 20.92
N ALA A 646 6.23 -3.40 21.55
CA ALA A 646 4.84 -2.95 21.69
C ALA A 646 4.18 -2.69 20.33
N LYS A 647 4.88 -2.06 19.38
CA LYS A 647 4.40 -1.86 17.99
C LYS A 647 4.11 -3.20 17.29
N LYS A 648 4.95 -4.23 17.49
CA LYS A 648 4.70 -5.58 16.98
C LYS A 648 3.44 -6.23 17.59
N VAL A 649 3.21 -6.06 18.89
CA VAL A 649 1.98 -6.56 19.54
C VAL A 649 0.73 -5.81 19.04
N GLU A 650 0.84 -4.51 18.76
CA GLU A 650 -0.26 -3.72 18.22
C GLU A 650 -0.71 -4.14 16.82
N SER A 651 0.20 -4.74 16.05
CA SER A 651 -0.08 -5.29 14.72
C SER A 651 -1.00 -6.52 14.75
N ILE A 652 -1.29 -7.10 15.92
CA ILE A 652 -2.26 -8.18 16.11
C ILE A 652 -3.69 -7.61 15.96
N TYR A 653 -4.54 -8.26 15.16
CA TYR A 653 -5.91 -7.83 14.89
C TYR A 653 -6.84 -8.02 16.09
N ASP A 654 -7.43 -6.92 16.58
CA ASP A 654 -8.35 -6.90 17.73
C ASP A 654 -9.59 -7.78 17.51
N SER A 655 -10.13 -7.80 16.29
CA SER A 655 -11.34 -8.54 15.96
C SER A 655 -11.19 -10.07 16.04
N ILE A 656 -9.96 -10.58 16.22
CA ILE A 656 -9.65 -12.02 16.15
C ILE A 656 -9.10 -12.54 17.48
N SER A 657 -8.05 -11.90 18.01
CA SER A 657 -7.27 -12.44 19.14
C SER A 657 -7.03 -11.39 20.21
N LEU A 658 -8.11 -10.75 20.64
CA LEU A 658 -8.08 -9.72 21.67
C LEU A 658 -7.48 -10.24 22.98
N LYS A 659 -7.77 -11.50 23.37
CA LYS A 659 -7.27 -12.07 24.63
C LYS A 659 -5.75 -12.22 24.63
N GLU A 660 -5.20 -12.77 23.55
CA GLU A 660 -3.76 -12.96 23.36
C GLU A 660 -3.06 -11.62 23.25
N LYS A 661 -3.61 -10.68 22.46
CA LYS A 661 -3.08 -9.31 22.34
C LYS A 661 -3.06 -8.61 23.69
N VAL A 662 -4.15 -8.66 24.45
CA VAL A 662 -4.22 -8.05 25.80
C VAL A 662 -3.22 -8.69 26.75
N SER A 663 -3.02 -10.01 26.68
CA SER A 663 -2.01 -10.71 27.48
C SER A 663 -0.59 -10.23 27.14
N LEU A 664 -0.22 -10.22 25.86
CA LEU A 664 1.07 -9.72 25.39
C LEU A 664 1.27 -8.24 25.70
N LEU A 665 0.23 -7.41 25.56
CA LEU A 665 0.28 -6.00 25.94
C LEU A 665 0.49 -5.82 27.44
N ARG A 666 -0.07 -6.68 28.30
CA ARG A 666 0.22 -6.65 29.75
C ARG A 666 1.69 -6.94 30.02
N ASP A 667 2.26 -7.93 29.35
CA ASP A 667 3.66 -8.29 29.48
C ASP A 667 4.58 -7.17 28.98
N VAL A 668 4.30 -6.56 27.83
CA VAL A 668 5.08 -5.43 27.31
C VAL A 668 4.93 -4.20 28.20
N LYS A 669 3.73 -3.91 28.71
CA LYS A 669 3.53 -2.85 29.71
C LYS A 669 4.30 -3.14 31.00
N HIS A 670 4.42 -4.40 31.41
CA HIS A 670 5.27 -4.79 32.52
C HIS A 670 6.75 -4.58 32.22
N ALA A 671 7.22 -4.98 31.04
CA ALA A 671 8.57 -4.68 30.56
C ALA A 671 8.85 -3.17 30.59
N LYS A 672 7.92 -2.35 30.10
CA LYS A 672 8.07 -0.88 30.15
C LYS A 672 8.16 -0.36 31.58
N ARG A 673 7.37 -0.88 32.52
CA ARG A 673 7.49 -0.53 33.95
C ARG A 673 8.84 -0.92 34.53
N LEU A 674 9.38 -2.09 34.18
CA LEU A 674 10.74 -2.50 34.61
C LEU A 674 11.83 -1.61 33.99
N SER A 675 11.66 -1.21 32.72
CA SER A 675 12.54 -0.26 32.03
C SER A 675 12.57 1.09 32.77
N LYS A 676 11.40 1.61 33.11
CA LYS A 676 11.25 2.83 33.92
C LYS A 676 11.85 2.69 35.31
N TYR A 677 11.61 1.57 35.98
CA TYR A 677 12.12 1.33 37.34
C TYR A 677 13.65 1.30 37.42
N ARG A 678 14.33 0.74 36.41
CA ARG A 678 15.81 0.72 36.38
C ARG A 678 16.42 2.03 35.85
N ASN A 679 15.62 2.89 35.22
CA ASN A 679 16.07 4.16 34.68
C ASN A 679 16.15 5.20 35.81
N LEU A 680 17.33 5.80 35.98
CA LEU A 680 17.56 6.82 37.00
C LEU A 680 17.17 8.24 36.56
N ILE A 681 16.94 8.43 35.25
CA ILE A 681 16.43 9.68 34.67
C ILE A 681 15.00 9.91 35.14
N SER A 682 14.71 11.13 35.58
CA SER A 682 13.37 11.52 36.02
C SER A 682 12.58 12.11 34.86
N ASN A 683 11.28 11.81 34.75
CA ASN A 683 10.44 12.23 33.63
C ASN A 683 11.04 11.82 32.27
N GLU A 684 11.36 10.54 32.14
CA GLU A 684 11.98 9.93 30.98
C GLU A 684 11.15 10.06 29.69
N ASP A 685 9.82 10.22 29.83
CA ASP A 685 8.89 10.39 28.72
C ASP A 685 8.58 11.86 28.42
N PHE A 686 9.26 12.84 29.02
CA PHE A 686 9.05 14.28 28.79
C PHE A 686 7.58 14.75 28.97
N GLY A 687 6.77 14.02 29.73
CA GLY A 687 5.32 14.21 29.88
C GLY A 687 4.93 15.38 30.78
N LEU A 688 3.64 15.78 30.66
CA LEU A 688 3.00 17.06 31.04
C LEU A 688 3.70 17.98 32.09
N PRO A 689 3.83 19.29 31.78
CA PRO A 689 4.62 20.29 32.52
C PRO A 689 4.06 20.75 33.88
N GLU A 690 3.02 20.11 34.42
CA GLU A 690 2.41 20.50 35.70
C GLU A 690 3.22 20.08 36.94
N LEU A 691 4.29 19.29 36.75
CA LEU A 691 5.19 18.80 37.80
C LEU A 691 6.67 18.95 37.38
N ILE A 692 7.05 20.09 36.79
CA ILE A 692 8.46 20.45 36.61
C ILE A 692 9.06 20.72 38.01
N SER A 693 9.34 19.63 38.73
CA SER A 693 10.21 19.67 39.90
C SER A 693 11.59 20.15 39.46
N LYS A 694 12.32 20.77 40.37
CA LYS A 694 13.71 21.25 40.17
C LYS A 694 14.67 20.16 39.66
N ASN A 695 14.26 18.88 39.74
CA ASN A 695 15.03 17.70 39.38
C ASN A 695 14.58 17.03 38.07
N SER A 696 13.70 17.67 37.28
CA SER A 696 13.29 17.21 35.95
C SER A 696 14.12 17.83 34.82
N TRP A 697 13.88 17.41 33.59
CA TRP A 697 14.53 17.97 32.39
C TRP A 697 14.36 19.48 32.33
N GLN A 698 15.47 20.17 32.09
CA GLN A 698 15.52 21.61 31.88
C GLN A 698 15.71 21.88 30.38
N PHE A 699 14.95 22.84 29.87
CA PHE A 699 14.92 23.21 28.46
C PHE A 699 15.34 24.66 28.29
N THR A 700 16.13 24.91 27.24
CA THR A 700 16.34 26.26 26.70
C THR A 700 15.25 26.59 25.68
N HIS A 701 15.19 27.86 25.24
CA HIS A 701 14.21 28.31 24.25
C HIS A 701 14.32 27.48 22.95
N HIS A 702 13.17 27.21 22.33
CA HIS A 702 13.00 26.47 21.06
C HIS A 702 13.09 24.94 21.07
N VAL A 703 13.43 24.30 22.20
CA VAL A 703 13.25 22.84 22.32
C VAL A 703 11.76 22.50 22.48
N ARG A 704 11.29 21.46 21.79
CA ARG A 704 9.91 21.00 21.89
C ARG A 704 9.85 19.51 22.19
N VAL A 705 8.75 19.09 22.79
CA VAL A 705 8.41 17.69 23.00
C VAL A 705 7.31 17.34 22.01
N SER A 706 7.58 16.35 21.16
CA SER A 706 6.70 15.92 20.08
C SER A 706 6.28 14.47 20.30
N CYS A 707 5.14 14.07 19.72
CA CYS A 707 4.61 12.69 19.80
C CYS A 707 4.20 12.12 18.44
N SER A 708 4.55 12.80 17.35
CA SER A 708 4.13 12.48 15.98
C SER A 708 5.35 12.14 15.11
N ASP A 709 5.92 10.95 15.32
CA ASP A 709 6.95 10.37 14.46
C ASP A 709 6.85 8.83 14.45
N PRO A 710 6.80 8.16 13.28
CA PRO A 710 6.71 6.71 13.17
C PRO A 710 7.86 5.93 13.83
N GLN A 711 9.02 6.54 14.06
CA GLN A 711 10.19 5.92 14.69
C GLN A 711 9.99 5.78 16.20
N PHE A 712 9.40 6.79 16.83
CA PHE A 712 9.12 6.82 18.27
C PHE A 712 7.71 6.27 18.57
N LYS A 713 7.48 5.75 19.79
CA LYS A 713 6.15 5.30 20.22
C LYS A 713 5.54 6.26 21.24
N GLY A 714 6.39 6.84 22.09
CA GLY A 714 6.02 7.87 23.06
C GLY A 714 6.47 9.25 22.62
N TYR A 715 6.48 10.18 23.58
CA TYR A 715 7.07 11.50 23.39
C TYR A 715 8.57 11.41 23.16
N PHE A 716 9.08 12.31 22.34
CA PHE A 716 10.50 12.47 22.05
C PHE A 716 10.85 13.95 22.02
N LEU A 717 12.15 14.23 22.16
CA LEU A 717 12.68 15.59 22.07
C LEU A 717 12.94 15.97 20.63
N GLU A 718 12.49 17.16 20.27
CA GLU A 718 12.77 17.81 19.00
C GLU A 718 13.53 19.11 19.27
N ILE A 719 14.76 19.16 18.76
CA ILE A 719 15.63 20.33 18.82
C ILE A 719 15.74 20.86 17.38
N PRO A 720 14.94 21.85 16.98
CA PRO A 720 14.87 22.32 15.60
C PRO A 720 16.06 23.22 15.23
N SER A 721 16.28 23.37 13.92
CA SER A 721 17.17 24.42 13.36
C SER A 721 16.48 25.79 13.38
N VAL A 722 17.26 26.87 13.45
CA VAL A 722 16.74 28.24 13.61
C VAL A 722 17.28 29.14 12.49
N LYS A 723 16.79 28.92 11.26
CA LYS A 723 17.36 29.52 10.04
C LYS A 723 16.97 30.99 9.75
N ASN A 724 16.02 31.59 10.47
CA ASN A 724 15.40 32.88 10.07
C ASN A 724 15.04 33.84 11.22
N VAL A 725 15.59 33.66 12.42
CA VAL A 725 15.31 34.59 13.53
C VAL A 725 16.44 35.63 13.57
N SER A 726 16.10 36.91 13.79
CA SER A 726 17.06 37.91 14.26
C SER A 726 17.50 37.51 15.67
N LEU A 727 18.40 36.53 15.74
CA LEU A 727 18.78 35.83 16.96
C LEU A 727 19.58 36.77 17.86
N ASN A 728 19.21 36.85 19.14
CA ASN A 728 20.15 37.27 20.16
C ASN A 728 21.20 36.15 20.34
N GLU A 729 22.44 36.46 20.75
CA GLU A 729 23.48 35.44 20.99
C GLU A 729 23.02 34.29 21.91
N LYS A 730 22.07 34.57 22.83
CA LYS A 730 21.48 33.59 23.74
C LYS A 730 20.61 32.52 23.06
N ASP A 731 20.08 32.80 21.88
CA ASP A 731 19.17 31.90 21.14
C ASP A 731 19.93 30.89 20.24
N LEU A 732 21.25 31.05 20.10
CA LEU A 732 22.10 30.08 19.38
C LEU A 732 22.22 28.74 20.12
N PHE A 733 22.24 28.76 21.45
CA PHE A 733 22.49 27.56 22.26
C PHE A 733 21.19 26.88 22.67
N ARG A 734 20.91 25.73 22.04
CA ARG A 734 19.73 24.90 22.31
C ARG A 734 20.15 23.67 23.09
N ASN A 735 19.92 23.74 24.40
CA ASN A 735 20.32 22.72 25.38
C ASN A 735 19.10 22.08 26.05
N VAL A 736 19.21 20.79 26.30
CA VAL A 736 18.32 19.97 27.14
C VAL A 736 19.18 19.23 28.15
N TYR A 737 18.93 19.38 29.44
CA TYR A 737 19.79 18.74 30.44
C TYR A 737 19.05 18.30 31.70
N GLN A 738 19.63 17.33 32.40
CA GLN A 738 19.18 16.87 33.70
C GLN A 738 20.38 16.47 34.56
N LYS A 739 20.32 16.82 35.84
CA LYS A 739 21.24 16.31 36.87
C LYS A 739 20.57 15.17 37.62
N ILE A 740 21.21 14.01 37.64
CA ILE A 740 20.81 12.87 38.44
C ILE A 740 21.48 13.01 39.82
N ASP A 741 20.65 13.01 40.86
CA ASP A 741 21.06 13.23 42.24
C ASP A 741 21.95 12.11 42.80
N GLU A 742 22.91 12.48 43.66
CA GLU A 742 23.82 11.56 44.37
C GLU A 742 23.08 10.41 45.05
N SER A 743 21.90 10.68 45.64
CA SER A 743 21.10 9.70 46.39
C SER A 743 20.58 8.53 45.56
N LYS A 744 20.56 8.67 44.23
CA LYS A 744 20.14 7.61 43.30
C LYS A 744 21.31 6.73 42.83
N LEU A 745 22.54 7.12 43.16
CA LEU A 745 23.75 6.45 42.70
C LEU A 745 24.28 5.48 43.76
N LYS A 746 25.17 4.58 43.33
CA LYS A 746 25.93 3.70 44.20
C LYS A 746 27.42 4.04 44.11
N PRO A 747 28.15 4.01 45.24
CA PRO A 747 29.57 4.27 45.23
C PRO A 747 30.30 3.19 44.42
N TYR A 748 31.41 3.56 43.79
CA TYR A 748 32.27 2.66 43.04
C TYR A 748 31.51 1.79 42.02
N THR A 749 30.64 2.41 41.22
CA THR A 749 29.74 1.71 40.29
C THR A 749 29.78 2.35 38.90
N ARG A 750 29.80 1.51 37.87
CA ARG A 750 29.67 1.93 36.47
C ARG A 750 28.21 2.06 36.08
N TYR A 751 27.89 3.15 35.40
CA TYR A 751 26.59 3.43 34.81
C TYR A 751 26.71 3.56 33.29
N ILE A 752 25.56 3.45 32.61
CA ILE A 752 25.43 3.66 31.17
C ILE A 752 24.33 4.66 30.90
N VAL A 753 24.66 5.69 30.13
CA VAL A 753 23.67 6.55 29.47
C VAL A 753 23.51 6.07 28.03
N ARG A 754 22.29 5.82 27.58
CA ARG A 754 22.00 5.44 26.20
C ARG A 754 20.62 5.93 25.78
N GLY A 755 20.39 5.96 24.47
CA GLY A 755 19.09 6.33 23.90
C GLY A 755 19.07 6.14 22.39
N PHE A 756 17.95 6.51 21.78
CA PHE A 756 17.72 6.42 20.34
C PHE A 756 17.68 7.80 19.69
N ILE A 757 18.37 7.95 18.57
CA ILE A 757 18.46 9.17 17.76
C ILE A 757 17.73 8.90 16.44
N GLY A 758 16.63 9.61 16.21
CA GLY A 758 15.90 9.55 14.93
C GLY A 758 16.61 10.31 13.81
N HIS A 759 17.26 11.43 14.17
CA HIS A 759 18.03 12.29 13.28
C HIS A 759 18.92 13.20 14.12
N CYS A 760 20.11 13.54 13.64
CA CYS A 760 20.92 14.61 14.21
C CYS A 760 21.86 15.28 13.20
N GLU A 761 22.02 16.58 13.36
CA GLU A 761 22.96 17.48 12.71
C GLU A 761 23.50 18.43 13.80
N ASP A 762 24.82 18.45 13.99
CA ASP A 762 25.52 19.23 15.02
C ASP A 762 25.03 18.95 16.47
N LEU A 763 24.69 17.70 16.77
CA LEU A 763 24.28 17.28 18.12
C LEU A 763 25.50 16.87 18.97
N GLU A 764 25.64 17.52 20.12
CA GLU A 764 26.59 17.16 21.16
C GLU A 764 25.88 16.46 22.32
N ILE A 765 26.37 15.28 22.70
CA ILE A 765 25.89 14.53 23.87
C ILE A 765 26.93 14.59 24.96
N TRP A 766 26.51 15.12 26.11
CA TRP A 766 27.35 15.37 27.28
C TRP A 766 26.91 14.49 28.43
N VAL A 767 27.84 13.68 28.95
CA VAL A 767 27.66 12.90 30.18
C VAL A 767 28.87 13.16 31.06
N THR A 768 28.65 13.81 32.20
CA THR A 768 29.77 14.34 33.01
C THR A 768 29.62 14.06 34.49
N ARG A 769 30.75 13.70 35.12
CA ARG A 769 31.00 13.65 36.57
C ARG A 769 32.51 13.89 36.77
N TYR A 770 32.90 14.48 37.91
CA TYR A 770 34.30 14.88 38.16
C TYR A 770 34.87 15.82 37.09
N GLU A 771 33.99 16.53 36.37
CA GLU A 771 34.36 17.45 35.28
C GLU A 771 35.14 16.78 34.13
N LYS A 772 35.09 15.44 34.08
CA LYS A 772 35.67 14.63 33.02
C LYS A 772 34.58 14.25 32.02
N GLU A 773 34.83 14.55 30.76
CA GLU A 773 33.85 14.42 29.70
C GLU A 773 33.91 13.06 29.04
N VAL A 774 32.75 12.54 28.67
CA VAL A 774 32.65 11.58 27.57
C VAL A 774 31.75 12.21 26.51
N MET A 775 32.36 12.93 25.58
CA MET A 775 31.71 13.50 24.41
C MET A 775 31.49 12.39 23.37
N SER A 776 30.25 12.26 22.89
CA SER A 776 29.96 11.51 21.66
C SER A 776 29.40 12.47 20.62
N LEU A 777 30.19 12.82 19.62
CA LEU A 777 29.71 13.45 18.39
C LEU A 777 29.07 12.35 17.53
N GLN A 778 27.79 12.49 17.19
CA GLN A 778 27.14 11.62 16.21
C GLN A 778 26.53 12.47 15.10
N ASN A 779 26.80 12.08 13.84
CA ASN A 779 26.09 12.56 12.67
C ASN A 779 25.29 11.39 12.10
N VAL A 780 23.97 11.42 12.28
CA VAL A 780 23.05 10.43 11.70
C VAL A 780 22.26 11.13 10.59
N ASN A 781 22.77 11.00 9.37
CA ASN A 781 22.10 11.48 8.18
C ASN A 781 20.99 10.51 7.77
N ASN A 782 19.74 10.98 7.76
CA ASN A 782 18.64 10.24 7.15
C ASN A 782 18.75 10.35 5.63
N ILE A 783 19.20 9.29 4.97
CA ILE A 783 18.95 9.10 3.53
C ILE A 783 17.86 8.05 3.39
N VAL A 784 16.62 8.49 3.19
CA VAL A 784 15.64 7.67 2.49
C VAL A 784 15.93 7.82 1.00
N ASN A 785 16.66 6.86 0.41
CA ASN A 785 16.80 6.75 -1.04
C ASN A 785 16.33 5.37 -1.52
N ASN A 786 15.47 5.39 -2.53
CA ASN A 786 14.84 4.25 -3.20
C ASN A 786 15.79 3.27 -3.91
N ASN A 787 17.11 3.31 -3.74
CA ASN A 787 18.06 2.51 -4.56
C ASN A 787 19.28 1.95 -3.79
N GLY A 788 19.07 1.35 -2.62
CA GLY A 788 19.88 0.21 -2.15
C GLY A 788 21.41 0.31 -2.18
N SER A 789 22.01 1.42 -1.74
CA SER A 789 23.43 1.42 -1.32
C SER A 789 23.65 2.29 -0.09
N VAL A 790 24.35 1.74 0.90
CA VAL A 790 24.51 2.27 2.27
C VAL A 790 25.93 2.80 2.44
N SER A 791 26.08 4.05 2.91
CA SER A 791 27.35 4.53 3.47
C SER A 791 27.47 4.07 4.92
N HIS A 792 28.57 3.38 5.23
CA HIS A 792 28.83 2.75 6.52
C HIS A 792 29.33 3.76 7.56
N ASP A 793 28.43 4.34 8.38
CA ASP A 793 28.68 4.70 9.79
C ASP A 793 27.45 5.40 10.39
N THR A 794 26.38 4.67 10.69
CA THR A 794 25.14 5.27 11.22
C THR A 794 24.44 4.35 12.21
N SER A 795 24.97 4.24 13.43
CA SER A 795 24.20 3.67 14.54
C SER A 795 23.22 4.72 15.06
N HIS A 796 21.91 4.50 14.92
CA HIS A 796 20.86 5.32 15.55
C HIS A 796 20.86 5.23 17.09
N TYR A 797 21.73 4.40 17.67
CA TYR A 797 21.87 4.26 19.12
C TYR A 797 23.18 4.89 19.58
N PHE A 798 23.09 5.72 20.62
CA PHE A 798 24.25 6.20 21.35
C PHE A 798 24.36 5.49 22.70
N LYS A 799 25.60 5.34 23.17
CA LYS A 799 25.90 4.68 24.44
C LYS A 799 27.17 5.27 25.04
N VAL A 800 27.08 5.72 26.28
CA VAL A 800 28.16 6.36 27.03
C VAL A 800 28.30 5.69 28.39
N HIS A 801 29.53 5.33 28.75
CA HIS A 801 29.87 4.76 30.06
C HIS A 801 30.36 5.84 31.01
N ILE A 802 29.92 5.80 32.26
CA ILE A 802 30.41 6.70 33.29
C ILE A 802 30.64 5.96 34.61
N ASP A 803 31.76 6.25 35.26
CA ASP A 803 32.18 5.63 36.50
C ASP A 803 31.93 6.57 37.68
N VAL A 804 31.30 6.04 38.73
CA VAL A 804 31.02 6.77 39.97
C VAL A 804 31.99 6.28 41.03
N GLY A 805 32.75 7.19 41.65
CA GLY A 805 33.66 6.94 42.76
C GLY A 805 32.93 6.98 44.11
N ASN A 806 33.54 7.59 45.13
CA ASN A 806 32.82 7.79 46.39
C ASN A 806 31.64 8.76 46.21
N LEU A 807 30.60 8.59 47.03
CA LEU A 807 29.44 9.48 47.04
C LEU A 807 29.58 10.52 48.15
N ASP A 808 29.22 11.75 47.83
CA ASP A 808 29.16 12.87 48.78
C ASP A 808 27.81 13.57 48.61
N ILE A 809 26.92 13.36 49.59
CA ILE A 809 25.54 13.87 49.55
C ILE A 809 25.51 15.39 49.79
N GLU A 810 26.45 15.92 50.58
CA GLU A 810 26.52 17.35 50.84
C GLU A 810 27.00 18.11 49.61
N GLU A 811 27.99 17.55 48.90
CA GLU A 811 28.46 18.10 47.64
C GLU A 811 27.46 17.88 46.50
N ASN A 812 26.81 16.71 46.48
CA ASN A 812 25.89 16.25 45.45
C ASN A 812 26.43 16.49 44.03
N LEU A 813 27.58 15.91 43.70
CA LEU A 813 28.14 15.92 42.34
C LEU A 813 27.12 15.43 41.31
N GLY A 814 26.43 14.34 41.61
CA GLY A 814 25.49 13.68 40.72
C GLY A 814 26.11 13.22 39.39
N ILE A 815 25.26 12.99 38.39
CA ILE A 815 25.66 12.81 36.99
C ILE A 815 24.85 13.80 36.15
N TRP A 816 25.53 14.59 35.33
CA TRP A 816 24.85 15.46 34.36
C TRP A 816 24.73 14.75 33.03
N VAL A 817 23.53 14.81 32.46
CA VAL A 817 23.24 14.37 31.09
C VAL A 817 22.69 15.58 30.35
N ALA A 818 23.33 15.97 29.24
CA ALA A 818 22.90 17.08 28.42
C ALA A 818 23.01 16.80 26.92
N PHE A 819 22.13 17.43 26.17
CA PHE A 819 22.06 17.43 24.71
C PHE A 819 22.12 18.88 24.25
N GLN A 820 23.03 19.19 23.34
CA GLN A 820 23.34 20.55 22.97
C GLN A 820 23.50 20.68 21.45
N ILE A 821 22.98 21.77 20.91
CA ILE A 821 23.23 22.22 19.54
C ILE A 821 23.74 23.65 19.61
N THR A 822 24.94 23.87 19.05
CA THR A 822 25.67 25.15 19.05
C THR A 822 25.58 25.89 17.71
N SER A 823 25.28 25.16 16.63
CA SER A 823 25.15 25.69 15.27
C SER A 823 23.71 26.15 14.97
N PRO A 824 23.47 27.27 14.28
CA PRO A 824 22.12 27.70 13.91
C PRO A 824 21.42 26.73 12.94
N ASN A 825 22.20 25.95 12.18
CA ASN A 825 21.68 24.98 11.22
C ASN A 825 21.41 23.60 11.85
N GLY A 826 22.05 23.29 12.98
CA GLY A 826 21.92 22.00 13.64
C GLY A 826 20.49 21.71 14.11
N SER A 827 20.11 20.44 14.02
CA SER A 827 18.82 19.92 14.49
C SER A 827 18.93 18.48 14.96
N ALA A 828 18.07 18.04 15.88
CA ALA A 828 18.05 16.65 16.33
C ALA A 828 16.69 16.19 16.84
N THR A 829 16.42 14.90 16.68
CA THR A 829 15.29 14.20 17.30
C THR A 829 15.80 13.00 18.08
N LEU A 830 15.49 12.93 19.37
CA LEU A 830 15.97 11.86 20.25
C LEU A 830 14.93 11.45 21.30
N GLY A 831 14.97 10.18 21.71
CA GLY A 831 14.02 9.61 22.67
C GLY A 831 14.54 8.33 23.30
N ASN A 832 13.71 7.71 24.16
CA ASN A 832 14.04 6.45 24.85
C ASN A 832 15.37 6.52 25.64
N ILE A 833 15.60 7.65 26.32
CA ILE A 833 16.84 7.94 27.03
C ILE A 833 16.83 7.25 28.39
N GLU A 834 17.89 6.50 28.71
CA GLU A 834 18.03 5.81 29.98
C GLU A 834 19.44 5.95 30.58
N LEU A 835 19.49 6.18 31.89
CA LEU A 835 20.68 6.03 32.74
C LEU A 835 20.47 4.82 33.63
N ILE A 836 21.26 3.76 33.44
CA ILE A 836 21.10 2.50 34.16
C ILE A 836 22.40 2.05 34.84
N GLU A 837 22.25 1.40 35.99
CA GLU A 837 23.36 0.72 36.69
C GLU A 837 23.87 -0.46 35.86
N MET A 838 25.19 -0.56 35.67
CA MET A 838 25.83 -1.66 34.93
C MET A 838 26.49 -2.67 35.87
N MET A 839 27.52 -2.25 36.60
CA MET A 839 28.31 -3.14 37.45
C MET A 839 29.14 -2.38 38.49
N PRO A 840 29.43 -2.98 39.65
CA PRO A 840 30.41 -2.43 40.59
C PRO A 840 31.83 -2.43 39.99
N LEU A 841 32.64 -1.44 40.35
CA LEU A 841 34.01 -1.27 39.89
C LEU A 841 34.97 -2.12 40.72
N SER A 842 35.93 -2.74 40.05
CA SER A 842 36.98 -3.54 40.68
C SER A 842 38.30 -3.44 39.92
N GLY A 843 39.39 -3.87 40.55
CA GLY A 843 40.73 -3.89 39.95
C GLY A 843 41.17 -2.52 39.41
N LYS A 844 41.59 -2.49 38.15
CA LYS A 844 42.14 -1.29 37.48
C LYS A 844 41.16 -0.11 37.44
N LEU A 845 39.87 -0.37 37.20
CA LEU A 845 38.85 0.68 37.11
C LEU A 845 38.61 1.37 38.46
N LEU A 846 38.66 0.59 39.56
CA LEU A 846 38.54 1.13 40.91
C LEU A 846 39.73 2.04 41.26
N THR A 847 40.94 1.67 40.87
CA THR A 847 42.12 2.54 41.07
C THR A 847 42.04 3.81 40.24
N GLN A 848 41.62 3.71 38.97
CA GLN A 848 41.47 4.87 38.08
C GLN A 848 40.46 5.89 38.60
N ILE A 849 39.32 5.42 39.12
CA ILE A 849 38.29 6.34 39.63
C ILE A 849 38.73 7.02 40.93
N LYS A 850 39.48 6.33 41.80
CA LYS A 850 40.04 6.93 43.01
C LYS A 850 41.06 8.04 42.69
N ASN A 851 41.95 7.80 41.72
CA ASN A 851 42.90 8.83 41.28
C ASN A 851 42.17 10.04 40.66
N THR A 852 41.13 9.78 39.85
CA THR A 852 40.31 10.84 39.24
C THR A 852 39.59 11.67 40.31
N GLU A 853 39.10 11.04 41.38
CA GLU A 853 38.47 11.74 42.52
C GLU A 853 39.46 12.66 43.25
N GLU A 854 40.69 12.19 43.50
CA GLU A 854 41.73 13.00 44.14
C GLU A 854 42.18 14.18 43.27
N GLU A 855 42.33 13.98 41.96
CA GLU A 855 42.65 15.05 41.00
C GLU A 855 41.54 16.10 40.96
N TRP A 856 40.27 15.67 40.91
CA TRP A 856 39.13 16.57 40.93
C TRP A 856 39.04 17.41 42.22
N LYS A 857 39.31 16.81 43.39
CA LYS A 857 39.33 17.56 44.67
C LYS A 857 40.35 18.70 44.65
N LYS A 858 41.56 18.45 44.12
CA LYS A 858 42.60 19.49 43.98
C LYS A 858 42.15 20.61 43.03
N GLU A 859 41.56 20.25 41.90
CA GLU A 859 41.07 21.21 40.92
C GLU A 859 39.92 22.06 41.47
N LYS A 860 39.00 21.46 42.23
CA LYS A 860 37.93 22.19 42.93
C LYS A 860 38.47 23.27 43.86
N GLU A 861 39.45 22.94 44.70
CA GLU A 861 40.09 23.91 45.62
C GLU A 861 40.73 25.07 44.85
N ARG A 862 41.43 24.77 43.75
CA ARG A 862 42.04 25.77 42.86
C ARG A 862 40.98 26.74 42.30
N ARG A 863 39.85 26.21 41.81
CA ARG A 863 38.75 27.02 41.25
C ARG A 863 38.07 27.87 42.30
N GLN A 864 37.87 27.34 43.52
CA GLN A 864 37.29 28.12 44.61
C GLN A 864 38.18 29.32 44.95
N LEU A 865 39.51 29.15 44.94
CA LEU A 865 40.46 30.24 45.18
C LEU A 865 40.40 31.30 44.06
N GLU A 866 40.36 30.88 42.81
CA GLU A 866 40.25 31.77 41.64
C GLU A 866 38.93 32.55 41.63
N SER A 867 37.83 31.85 41.91
CA SER A 867 36.48 32.42 42.09
C SER A 867 36.48 33.50 43.18
N ASN A 868 36.97 33.16 44.38
CA ASN A 868 37.03 34.11 45.50
C ASN A 868 37.86 35.35 45.15
N LYS A 869 38.97 35.17 44.42
CA LYS A 869 39.83 36.28 44.00
C LYS A 869 39.13 37.22 43.01
N SER A 870 38.49 36.68 41.97
CA SER A 870 37.78 37.50 40.97
C SER A 870 36.60 38.25 41.59
N ILE A 871 35.81 37.57 42.45
CA ILE A 871 34.71 38.17 43.21
C ILE A 871 35.20 39.30 44.13
N GLN A 872 36.32 39.12 44.83
CA GLN A 872 36.89 40.14 45.71
C GLN A 872 37.33 41.39 44.93
N ILE A 873 37.99 41.20 43.77
CA ILE A 873 38.43 42.30 42.90
C ILE A 873 37.21 43.09 42.42
N ALA A 874 36.17 42.41 41.93
CA ALA A 874 34.95 43.04 41.44
C ALA A 874 34.19 43.78 42.57
N ASN A 875 34.00 43.13 43.73
CA ASN A 875 33.34 43.76 44.88
C ASN A 875 34.08 45.01 45.37
N LYS A 876 35.41 44.97 45.43
CA LYS A 876 36.22 46.12 45.86
C LYS A 876 36.06 47.29 44.89
N ALA A 877 36.06 47.02 43.59
CA ALA A 877 35.87 48.04 42.56
C ALA A 877 34.47 48.67 42.64
N VAL A 878 33.41 47.85 42.73
CA VAL A 878 32.03 48.35 42.84
C VAL A 878 31.82 49.16 44.12
N LYS A 879 32.32 48.69 45.26
CA LYS A 879 32.20 49.41 46.54
C LYS A 879 32.89 50.77 46.50
N GLY A 880 34.00 50.90 45.76
CA GLY A 880 34.75 52.15 45.63
C GLY A 880 34.00 53.27 44.88
N LEU A 881 32.88 52.96 44.22
CA LEU A 881 32.08 53.94 43.47
C LEU A 881 31.18 54.81 44.36
N PHE A 882 30.86 54.35 45.57
CA PHE A 882 29.85 54.96 46.44
C PHE A 882 30.49 55.67 47.65
N ASP A 883 29.82 56.70 48.15
CA ASP A 883 30.27 57.52 49.29
C ASP A 883 29.95 56.87 50.66
N SER A 884 28.93 56.03 50.70
CA SER A 884 28.29 55.50 51.89
C SER A 884 27.93 54.03 51.71
N SER A 885 27.76 53.33 52.83
CA SER A 885 27.37 51.91 52.82
C SER A 885 25.96 51.66 52.30
N GLN A 886 25.10 52.70 52.18
CA GLN A 886 23.74 52.58 51.66
C GLN A 886 23.66 52.72 50.13
N GLU A 887 24.76 53.04 49.45
CA GLU A 887 24.84 53.13 47.97
C GLU A 887 23.79 54.07 47.35
N LYS A 888 23.43 55.13 48.08
CA LYS A 888 22.44 56.14 47.65
C LYS A 888 23.07 57.27 46.83
N LYS A 889 24.37 57.47 46.96
CA LYS A 889 25.13 58.51 46.25
C LYS A 889 26.46 57.93 45.77
N LEU A 890 26.96 58.48 44.66
CA LEU A 890 28.31 58.17 44.17
C LEU A 890 29.32 59.01 44.93
N ASN A 891 30.55 58.52 45.07
CA ASN A 891 31.62 59.39 45.51
C ASN A 891 31.76 60.54 44.50
N ILE A 892 31.91 61.76 45.00
CA ILE A 892 32.02 62.95 44.16
C ILE A 892 33.14 62.82 43.12
N VAL A 893 34.23 62.11 43.44
CA VAL A 893 35.35 61.91 42.50
C VAL A 893 35.08 60.82 41.46
N THR A 894 34.10 59.93 41.69
CA THR A 894 33.76 58.85 40.76
C THR A 894 33.34 59.43 39.43
N SER A 895 34.05 59.05 38.36
CA SER A 895 33.76 59.40 36.98
C SER A 895 33.03 58.25 36.27
N LYS A 896 32.54 58.50 35.05
CA LYS A 896 31.99 57.45 34.17
C LYS A 896 33.00 56.32 33.95
N LYS A 897 34.28 56.65 33.81
CA LYS A 897 35.36 55.67 33.62
C LYS A 897 35.49 54.72 34.80
N ASP A 898 35.40 55.22 36.02
CA ASP A 898 35.51 54.36 37.22
C ASP A 898 34.38 53.32 37.27
N ILE A 899 33.16 53.72 36.86
CA ILE A 899 32.01 52.82 36.75
C ILE A 899 32.27 51.75 35.67
N LEU A 900 32.88 52.13 34.54
CA LEU A 900 33.25 51.20 33.46
C LEU A 900 34.35 50.22 33.85
N ASP A 901 35.39 50.69 34.51
CA ASP A 901 36.49 49.85 35.01
C ASP A 901 35.98 48.86 36.07
N ALA A 902 34.95 49.23 36.84
CA ALA A 902 34.28 48.33 37.77
C ALA A 902 33.40 47.31 37.04
N LEU A 903 32.66 47.72 36.00
CA LEU A 903 31.88 46.83 35.15
C LEU A 903 32.74 45.74 34.51
N GLU A 904 33.90 46.09 33.94
CA GLU A 904 34.83 45.12 33.34
C GLU A 904 35.29 44.06 34.36
N LYS A 905 35.57 44.49 35.60
CA LYS A 905 35.94 43.57 36.69
C LYS A 905 34.79 42.65 37.08
N VAL A 906 33.54 43.12 37.01
CA VAL A 906 32.34 42.31 37.24
C VAL A 906 32.12 41.32 36.10
N GLU A 907 32.32 41.73 34.85
CA GLU A 907 32.22 40.85 33.67
C GLU A 907 33.29 39.74 33.65
N ASN A 908 34.47 40.01 34.22
CA ASN A 908 35.58 39.06 34.31
C ASN A 908 35.49 38.10 35.52
N ILE A 909 34.36 38.06 36.25
CA ILE A 909 34.16 37.05 37.30
C ILE A 909 34.15 35.65 36.66
N THR A 910 35.00 34.75 37.15
CA THR A 910 35.10 33.39 36.63
C THR A 910 33.91 32.53 37.09
N TYR A 911 33.54 31.50 36.33
CA TYR A 911 32.50 30.51 36.73
C TYR A 911 31.10 31.10 37.01
N VAL A 912 30.75 32.22 36.38
CA VAL A 912 29.40 32.82 36.41
C VAL A 912 28.38 31.92 35.73
N TYR A 913 28.79 31.27 34.64
CA TYR A 913 28.03 30.25 33.93
C TYR A 913 28.76 28.92 34.00
N HIS A 914 28.03 27.83 33.78
CA HIS A 914 28.60 26.50 33.71
C HIS A 914 29.57 26.40 32.53
N SER A 915 30.74 25.80 32.74
CA SER A 915 31.85 25.79 31.77
C SER A 915 31.48 25.25 30.39
N TYR A 916 30.50 24.34 30.33
CA TYR A 916 30.10 23.63 29.11
C TYR A 916 28.68 23.97 28.64
N LEU A 917 27.81 24.38 29.56
CA LEU A 917 26.43 24.75 29.26
C LEU A 917 26.35 26.26 29.39
N HIS A 918 26.75 26.98 28.32
CA HIS A 918 26.96 28.43 28.33
C HIS A 918 25.78 29.27 28.88
N ASN A 919 24.56 28.71 28.87
CA ASN A 919 23.35 29.35 29.38
C ASN A 919 22.89 28.87 30.77
N VAL A 920 23.64 27.98 31.43
CA VAL A 920 23.33 27.43 32.75
C VAL A 920 24.09 28.23 33.81
N VAL A 921 23.37 28.70 34.82
CA VAL A 921 23.94 29.50 35.90
C VAL A 921 24.97 28.70 36.70
N GLY A 922 26.16 29.26 36.88
CA GLY A 922 27.21 28.72 37.72
C GLY A 922 27.11 29.23 39.16
N ASN A 923 28.03 28.79 40.01
CA ASN A 923 28.04 29.11 41.45
C ASN A 923 28.12 30.63 41.72
N ASN A 924 28.74 31.37 40.83
CA ASN A 924 28.99 32.80 41.00
C ASN A 924 27.90 33.70 40.41
N PHE A 925 26.87 33.12 39.77
CA PHE A 925 25.86 33.88 39.04
C PHE A 925 25.11 34.90 39.92
N ASN A 926 24.72 34.50 41.14
CA ASN A 926 23.99 35.39 42.04
C ASN A 926 24.83 36.61 42.44
N VAL A 927 26.11 36.38 42.74
CA VAL A 927 27.05 37.46 43.11
C VAL A 927 27.30 38.38 41.92
N TYR A 928 27.52 37.80 40.74
CA TYR A 928 27.64 38.54 39.49
C TYR A 928 26.41 39.42 39.23
N LYS A 929 25.20 38.86 39.34
CA LYS A 929 23.95 39.59 39.14
C LYS A 929 23.79 40.74 40.14
N GLN A 930 24.07 40.50 41.42
CA GLN A 930 24.03 41.54 42.45
C GLN A 930 25.01 42.67 42.15
N LEU A 931 26.22 42.35 41.68
CA LEU A 931 27.21 43.36 41.30
C LEU A 931 26.79 44.14 40.05
N GLN A 932 26.19 43.45 39.07
CA GLN A 932 25.66 44.09 37.87
C GLN A 932 24.52 45.07 38.21
N GLU A 933 23.63 44.71 39.13
CA GLU A 933 22.56 45.60 39.62
C GLU A 933 23.14 46.83 40.32
N ARG A 934 24.23 46.69 41.08
CA ARG A 934 24.93 47.80 41.72
C ARG A 934 25.63 48.70 40.70
N ILE A 935 26.20 48.14 39.64
CA ILE A 935 26.74 48.92 38.51
C ILE A 935 25.64 49.70 37.80
N ASN A 936 24.49 49.07 37.52
CA ASN A 936 23.35 49.76 36.91
C ASN A 936 22.87 50.93 37.79
N ARG A 937 22.77 50.71 39.10
CA ARG A 937 22.48 51.78 40.06
C ARG A 937 23.53 52.90 40.02
N ALA A 938 24.81 52.58 39.90
CA ALA A 938 25.86 53.58 39.76
C ALA A 938 25.66 54.44 38.49
N PHE A 939 25.29 53.82 37.36
CA PHE A 939 24.93 54.57 36.15
C PHE A 939 23.68 55.44 36.34
N ASP A 940 22.64 54.94 37.01
CA ASP A 940 21.43 55.73 37.31
C ASP A 940 21.76 56.95 38.18
N LEU A 941 22.57 56.77 39.22
CA LEU A 941 23.03 57.86 40.10
C LEU A 941 23.92 58.86 39.37
N TYR A 942 24.79 58.38 38.48
CA TYR A 942 25.62 59.20 37.61
C TYR A 942 24.77 60.10 36.71
N GLN A 943 23.71 59.55 36.12
CA GLN A 943 22.78 60.32 35.30
C GLN A 943 21.93 61.28 36.15
N SER A 944 21.46 60.87 37.33
CA SER A 944 20.58 61.70 38.16
C SER A 944 21.29 62.88 38.82
N ARG A 945 22.58 62.74 39.17
CA ARG A 945 23.36 63.85 39.75
C ARG A 945 23.75 64.89 38.70
N ASN A 946 23.81 64.48 37.43
CA ASN A 946 24.20 65.33 36.33
C ASN A 946 23.06 66.25 35.90
N LYS A 947 23.23 67.56 36.06
CA LYS A 947 22.25 68.57 35.62
C LYS A 947 22.24 68.75 34.09
N ILE A 948 23.24 68.24 33.38
CA ILE A 948 23.32 68.22 31.92
C ILE A 948 22.55 67.00 31.41
N MET A 949 21.50 67.24 30.63
CA MET A 949 20.72 66.15 30.05
C MET A 949 21.53 65.47 28.94
N ASN A 950 21.63 64.14 28.99
CA ASN A 950 22.38 63.34 28.02
C ASN A 950 23.85 63.82 27.87
N GLY A 951 24.48 64.23 28.98
CA GLY A 951 25.89 64.61 29.00
C GLY A 951 26.85 63.45 28.75
N ASP A 952 26.36 62.21 28.68
CA ASP A 952 27.12 61.00 28.37
C ASP A 952 26.97 60.54 26.91
N PHE A 953 26.19 61.28 26.12
CA PHE A 953 25.86 61.09 24.70
C PHE A 953 25.25 59.73 24.34
N SER A 954 24.80 58.95 25.33
CA SER A 954 24.19 57.63 25.11
C SER A 954 22.97 57.67 24.18
N ARG A 955 22.27 58.82 24.13
CA ARG A 955 21.12 59.08 23.27
C ARG A 955 21.43 60.09 22.15
N LYS A 956 22.70 60.14 21.71
CA LYS A 956 23.21 61.02 20.65
C LYS A 956 22.93 62.49 20.95
N ASP A 957 22.16 63.17 20.12
CA ASP A 957 21.84 64.60 20.16
C ASP A 957 20.65 64.96 21.05
N LEU A 958 20.00 63.98 21.70
CA LEU A 958 18.87 64.26 22.58
C LEU A 958 19.24 65.28 23.66
N GLY A 959 18.57 66.44 23.65
CA GLY A 959 18.82 67.52 24.61
C GLY A 959 19.92 68.50 24.22
N TRP A 960 20.64 68.26 23.13
CA TRP A 960 21.70 69.14 22.63
C TRP A 960 21.25 69.84 21.34
N ASN A 961 21.44 71.16 21.28
CA ASN A 961 21.31 71.90 20.04
C ASN A 961 22.65 71.82 19.29
N ILE A 962 22.68 71.09 18.17
CA ILE A 962 23.90 70.80 17.43
C ILE A 962 23.91 71.48 16.06
N THR A 963 25.06 72.06 15.71
CA THR A 963 25.31 72.54 14.35
C THR A 963 25.71 71.40 13.39
N PRO A 964 25.57 71.58 12.06
CA PRO A 964 26.06 70.62 11.08
C PRO A 964 27.57 70.34 11.25
N GLY A 965 27.98 69.07 11.18
CA GLY A 965 29.39 68.65 11.27
C GLY A 965 29.80 67.93 12.57
N ILE A 966 28.87 67.74 13.51
CA ILE A 966 29.06 66.90 14.70
C ILE A 966 28.67 65.45 14.40
N GLU A 967 29.51 64.51 14.82
CA GLU A 967 29.26 63.07 14.72
C GLU A 967 29.27 62.42 16.10
N PHE A 968 28.53 61.33 16.27
CA PHE A 968 28.54 60.52 17.48
C PHE A 968 29.22 59.19 17.17
N LEU A 969 30.45 59.01 17.64
CA LEU A 969 31.23 57.81 17.39
C LEU A 969 30.94 56.76 18.46
N LYS A 970 30.74 55.50 18.04
CA LYS A 970 30.58 54.35 18.94
C LYS A 970 31.93 53.67 19.12
N GLU A 971 32.54 53.77 20.29
CA GLU A 971 33.78 53.03 20.61
C GLU A 971 33.45 51.57 20.95
N GLU A 972 34.26 50.64 20.40
CA GLU A 972 34.30 49.18 20.61
C GLU A 972 33.10 48.61 21.40
N TYR A 973 31.93 48.72 20.76
CA TYR A 973 30.65 48.14 21.16
C TYR A 973 29.91 48.68 22.39
N ARG A 974 30.37 49.71 23.13
CA ARG A 974 29.70 50.04 24.42
C ARG A 974 29.11 51.45 24.59
N TYR A 975 29.70 52.55 24.09
CA TYR A 975 29.17 53.92 24.32
C TYR A 975 29.40 54.89 23.16
N PHE A 976 28.65 56.01 23.16
CA PHE A 976 28.79 57.11 22.20
C PHE A 976 29.66 58.24 22.77
N SER A 977 30.48 58.85 21.91
CA SER A 977 31.27 60.05 22.20
C SER A 977 30.95 61.14 21.16
N LEU A 978 30.85 62.39 21.60
CA LEU A 978 30.60 63.54 20.74
C LEU A 978 31.90 63.95 20.03
N PHE A 979 31.88 63.94 18.70
CA PHE A 979 33.04 64.21 17.85
C PHE A 979 32.82 65.47 17.02
N ILE A 980 33.60 66.50 17.30
CA ILE A 980 33.61 67.77 16.56
C ILE A 980 34.76 67.72 15.55
N LYS A 981 34.42 67.77 14.26
CA LYS A 981 35.40 67.72 13.16
C LYS A 981 35.96 69.09 12.78
N HIS A 982 35.14 70.14 12.86
CA HIS A 982 35.47 71.48 12.39
C HIS A 982 35.17 72.53 13.46
N TRP A 983 35.95 73.61 13.46
CA TRP A 983 35.83 74.73 14.41
C TRP A 983 34.50 75.48 14.31
N SER A 984 33.83 75.43 13.15
CA SER A 984 32.52 76.06 12.94
C SER A 984 31.36 75.28 13.56
N SER A 985 31.63 74.11 14.14
CA SER A 985 30.60 73.25 14.73
C SER A 985 30.59 73.35 16.25
N SER A 986 29.42 73.56 16.84
CA SER A 986 29.21 73.58 18.29
C SER A 986 28.00 72.75 18.72
N ALA A 987 28.06 72.24 19.95
CA ALA A 987 26.94 71.62 20.66
C ALA A 987 26.59 72.44 21.89
N VAL A 988 25.33 72.84 22.00
CA VAL A 988 24.88 73.80 23.00
C VAL A 988 23.67 73.24 23.76
N GLN A 989 23.66 73.41 25.09
CA GLN A 989 22.51 73.07 25.93
C GLN A 989 22.24 74.19 26.94
N GLU A 990 20.98 74.60 27.04
CA GLU A 990 20.51 75.52 28.09
C GLU A 990 20.02 74.73 29.30
N ILE A 991 20.41 75.19 30.49
CA ILE A 991 20.20 74.49 31.75
C ILE A 991 19.71 75.49 32.80
N GLU A 992 18.68 75.10 33.55
CA GLU A 992 18.17 75.85 34.69
C GLU A 992 18.87 75.42 35.97
N LEU A 993 19.55 76.36 36.64
CA LEU A 993 20.32 76.15 37.87
C LEU A 993 19.82 77.07 38.98
N LYS A 994 20.16 76.77 40.23
CA LYS A 994 19.91 77.66 41.36
C LYS A 994 21.10 78.58 41.54
N SER A 995 20.88 79.90 41.46
CA SER A 995 21.97 80.89 41.63
C SER A 995 22.62 80.91 43.02
N THR A 996 22.03 80.22 44.00
CA THR A 996 22.56 80.10 45.37
C THR A 996 23.51 78.92 45.56
N CYS A 997 23.54 77.97 44.62
CA CYS A 997 24.29 76.72 44.76
C CYS A 997 25.61 76.76 43.99
N GLU A 998 26.61 76.07 44.51
CA GLU A 998 27.88 75.82 43.84
C GLU A 998 27.81 74.53 43.00
N TYR A 999 28.36 74.54 41.79
CA TYR A 999 28.36 73.38 40.89
C TYR A 999 29.77 72.98 40.47
N LEU A 1000 30.02 71.69 40.23
CA LEU A 1000 31.25 71.18 39.65
C LEU A 1000 31.01 70.76 38.20
N LEU A 1001 31.63 71.46 37.25
CA LEU A 1001 31.67 71.06 35.84
C LEU A 1001 32.85 70.11 35.62
N ARG A 1002 32.57 68.89 35.20
CA ARG A 1002 33.55 67.86 34.86
C ARG A 1002 33.40 67.47 33.40
N VAL A 1003 34.50 67.48 32.66
CA VAL A 1003 34.53 67.11 31.24
C VAL A 1003 35.63 66.09 31.01
N THR A 1004 35.27 64.97 30.38
CA THR A 1004 36.22 63.97 29.89
C THR A 1004 36.26 64.03 28.38
N GLY A 1005 37.43 64.31 27.82
CA GLY A 1005 37.60 64.44 26.37
C GLY A 1005 39.04 64.36 25.92
N THR A 1006 39.22 64.26 24.60
CA THR A 1006 40.50 64.13 23.93
C THR A 1006 40.60 65.13 22.80
N LYS A 1007 41.67 65.93 22.81
CA LYS A 1007 42.01 66.81 21.68
C LYS A 1007 43.00 66.08 20.77
N LYS A 1008 42.61 65.77 19.53
CA LYS A 1008 43.42 64.94 18.62
C LYS A 1008 44.31 65.71 17.62
N ALA A 1009 44.08 67.01 17.44
CA ALA A 1009 44.82 67.84 16.47
C ALA A 1009 45.13 69.24 17.02
N ALA A 1010 45.95 70.01 16.31
CA ALA A 1010 46.35 71.37 16.70
C ALA A 1010 45.13 72.31 16.88
N GLY A 1011 45.19 73.16 17.90
CA GLY A 1011 44.07 73.99 18.36
C GLY A 1011 43.60 73.62 19.77
N THR A 1012 42.57 74.30 20.25
CA THR A 1012 42.05 74.15 21.61
C THR A 1012 40.60 73.71 21.55
N GLY A 1013 40.28 72.56 22.15
CA GLY A 1013 38.90 72.17 22.44
C GLY A 1013 38.43 72.93 23.67
N TYR A 1014 37.19 73.38 23.72
CA TYR A 1014 36.68 74.09 24.87
C TYR A 1014 35.26 73.71 25.22
N VAL A 1015 34.98 73.78 26.52
CA VAL A 1015 33.65 73.68 27.09
C VAL A 1015 33.43 74.94 27.92
N VAL A 1016 32.46 75.76 27.53
CA VAL A 1016 32.16 77.05 28.15
C VAL A 1016 30.80 76.97 28.84
N CYS A 1017 30.73 77.46 30.07
CA CYS A 1017 29.49 77.73 30.79
C CYS A 1017 29.30 79.25 30.89
N SER A 1018 28.19 79.77 30.34
CA SER A 1018 27.90 81.21 30.28
C SER A 1018 26.48 81.54 30.76
N GLY A 1019 26.25 82.76 31.26
CA GLY A 1019 24.91 83.25 31.62
C GLY A 1019 24.17 83.89 30.44
N CYS A 1020 22.84 83.96 30.48
CA CYS A 1020 21.98 84.46 29.39
C CYS A 1020 22.25 85.90 28.89
N ALA A 1021 23.07 86.69 29.58
CA ALA A 1021 23.45 88.06 29.18
C ALA A 1021 24.89 88.16 28.62
N SER A 1022 25.48 87.04 28.19
CA SER A 1022 26.89 86.95 27.74
C SER A 1022 27.92 87.25 28.86
N GLU A 1023 27.49 87.26 30.12
CA GLU A 1023 28.41 87.22 31.25
C GLU A 1023 29.05 85.82 31.33
N TYR A 1024 30.35 85.79 31.01
CA TYR A 1024 31.15 84.58 31.07
C TYR A 1024 31.25 84.08 32.52
N ILE A 1025 30.90 82.81 32.75
CA ILE A 1025 31.00 82.19 34.07
C ILE A 1025 32.34 81.47 34.15
N GLN A 1026 32.54 80.39 33.39
CA GLN A 1026 33.78 79.59 33.41
C GLN A 1026 33.97 78.77 32.13
N ALA A 1027 35.20 78.33 31.83
CA ALA A 1027 35.47 77.40 30.75
C ALA A 1027 36.63 76.43 31.04
N LEU A 1028 36.55 75.26 30.41
CA LEU A 1028 37.58 74.24 30.38
C LEU A 1028 38.19 74.17 28.98
N PHE A 1029 39.52 74.19 28.89
CA PHE A 1029 40.26 74.12 27.64
C PHE A 1029 41.02 72.80 27.54
N PHE A 1030 41.11 72.21 26.35
CA PHE A 1030 41.78 70.93 26.07
C PHE A 1030 42.77 71.09 24.93
N THR A 1031 44.01 70.64 25.13
CA THR A 1031 45.09 70.75 24.13
C THR A 1031 45.65 69.37 23.77
N ALA A 1032 46.18 69.22 22.56
CA ALA A 1032 46.66 67.93 22.07
C ALA A 1032 47.89 67.38 22.84
N SER A 1033 48.63 68.23 23.55
CA SER A 1033 49.79 67.83 24.37
C SER A 1033 49.43 67.12 25.67
N GLU A 1034 48.15 67.15 26.07
CA GLU A 1034 47.69 66.62 27.35
C GLU A 1034 47.40 65.10 27.28
N GLY A 1035 47.50 64.49 26.10
CA GLY A 1035 47.31 63.05 25.89
C GLY A 1035 45.87 62.65 25.53
N GLU A 1036 45.60 61.35 25.59
CA GLU A 1036 44.27 60.78 25.33
C GLU A 1036 43.44 60.69 26.62
N ARG A 1037 42.13 60.96 26.51
CA ARG A 1037 41.09 60.79 27.54
C ARG A 1037 41.34 61.58 28.84
N ILE A 1038 41.51 62.89 28.72
CA ILE A 1038 41.77 63.76 29.86
C ILE A 1038 40.44 64.13 30.54
N THR A 1039 40.41 64.09 31.87
CA THR A 1039 39.29 64.63 32.66
C THR A 1039 39.71 65.93 33.32
N LYS A 1040 38.95 67.00 33.10
CA LYS A 1040 39.15 68.31 33.74
C LYS A 1040 37.92 68.71 34.54
N THR A 1041 38.13 69.42 35.63
CA THR A 1041 37.07 69.88 36.54
C THR A 1041 37.23 71.35 36.88
N ILE A 1042 36.12 72.07 37.04
CA ILE A 1042 36.10 73.46 37.50
C ILE A 1042 34.81 73.76 38.29
N GLU A 1043 34.90 74.62 39.30
CA GLU A 1043 33.78 74.97 40.22
C GLU A 1043 33.00 76.19 39.71
N VAL A 1044 31.79 75.98 39.20
CA VAL A 1044 30.91 76.97 38.59
C VAL A 1044 29.94 77.57 39.62
N PHE A 1045 29.93 78.90 39.74
CA PHE A 1045 28.97 79.66 40.55
C PHE A 1045 28.05 80.50 39.64
N PRO A 1046 26.82 80.04 39.35
CA PRO A 1046 25.93 80.73 38.43
C PRO A 1046 25.35 82.00 39.06
N LYS A 1047 25.57 83.16 38.41
CA LYS A 1047 24.93 84.42 38.83
C LYS A 1047 23.45 84.50 38.43
N THR A 1048 23.02 83.67 37.48
CA THR A 1048 21.66 83.62 36.93
C THR A 1048 21.10 82.21 37.01
N ASN A 1049 19.77 82.10 37.10
CA ASN A 1049 19.11 80.78 37.15
C ASN A 1049 19.12 80.03 35.81
N ARG A 1050 19.57 80.66 34.72
CA ARG A 1050 19.73 80.02 33.42
C ARG A 1050 21.18 80.17 32.96
N VAL A 1051 21.78 79.05 32.58
CA VAL A 1051 23.13 78.98 32.01
C VAL A 1051 23.10 78.21 30.70
N GLN A 1052 24.09 78.47 29.86
CA GLN A 1052 24.31 77.78 28.61
C GLN A 1052 25.66 77.08 28.64
N ILE A 1053 25.66 75.78 28.33
CA ILE A 1053 26.87 74.98 28.11
C ILE A 1053 27.11 74.89 26.61
N GLU A 1054 28.28 75.32 26.16
CA GLU A 1054 28.74 75.21 24.78
C GLU A 1054 29.99 74.34 24.70
N ILE A 1055 29.99 73.37 23.78
CA ILE A 1055 31.13 72.53 23.45
C ILE A 1055 31.56 72.86 22.01
N SER A 1056 32.80 73.27 21.82
CA SER A 1056 33.33 73.61 20.51
C SER A 1056 34.87 73.54 20.49
N THR A 1057 35.49 73.93 19.38
CA THR A 1057 36.94 73.94 19.24
C THR A 1057 37.43 75.08 18.34
N THR A 1058 38.61 75.62 18.63
CA THR A 1058 39.21 76.72 17.84
C THR A 1058 39.80 76.23 16.52
N ASN A 1059 40.31 75.00 16.46
CA ASN A 1059 40.85 74.35 15.26
C ASN A 1059 41.04 72.85 15.53
N GLY A 1060 41.07 72.02 14.49
CA GLY A 1060 41.27 70.57 14.59
C GLY A 1060 40.10 69.82 15.23
N THR A 1061 40.26 68.52 15.50
CA THR A 1061 39.17 67.67 15.99
C THR A 1061 39.14 67.58 17.52
N PHE A 1062 37.94 67.49 18.10
CA PHE A 1062 37.75 67.37 19.55
C PHE A 1062 36.72 66.27 19.85
N LEU A 1063 37.07 65.33 20.73
CA LEU A 1063 36.23 64.21 21.13
C LEU A 1063 35.85 64.40 22.61
N VAL A 1064 34.56 64.39 22.93
CA VAL A 1064 34.07 64.48 24.31
C VAL A 1064 33.28 63.22 24.64
N GLU A 1065 33.68 62.54 25.70
CA GLU A 1065 33.13 61.23 26.11
C GLU A 1065 32.04 61.38 27.17
N SER A 1066 32.20 62.36 28.05
CA SER A 1066 31.22 62.73 29.04
C SER A 1066 31.42 64.16 29.52
N ILE A 1067 30.31 64.81 29.81
CA ILE A 1067 30.25 66.11 30.45
C ILE A 1067 29.21 66.06 31.58
N GLU A 1068 29.61 66.52 32.76
CA GLU A 1068 28.81 66.48 33.98
C GLU A 1068 28.79 67.84 34.65
N LEU A 1069 27.62 68.25 35.14
CA LEU A 1069 27.48 69.39 36.03
C LEU A 1069 26.78 68.92 37.31
N ILE A 1070 27.50 68.94 38.42
CA ILE A 1070 27.06 68.34 39.70
C ILE A 1070 26.84 69.47 40.71
N CYS A 1071 25.71 69.49 41.42
CA CYS A 1071 25.45 70.47 42.49
C CYS A 1071 26.18 70.05 43.78
N LEU A 1072 27.11 70.86 44.30
CA LEU A 1072 27.88 70.52 45.50
C LEU A 1072 27.07 70.57 46.79
N GLU A 1073 25.95 71.31 46.82
CA GLU A 1073 25.03 71.35 47.97
C GLU A 1073 24.15 70.10 48.06
N ASP A 1074 23.72 69.55 46.91
CA ASP A 1074 22.98 68.28 46.85
C ASP A 1074 23.85 67.10 47.38
N GLU A 1075 25.17 67.28 47.35
CA GLU A 1075 26.17 66.32 47.85
C GLU A 1075 26.50 66.50 49.35
N LYS A 1076 26.17 67.64 49.98
CA LYS A 1076 26.47 67.95 51.40
C LYS A 1076 25.35 67.61 52.39
N ILE A 1077 24.12 67.39 51.92
CA ILE A 1077 22.97 67.08 52.78
C ILE A 1077 22.87 65.55 52.92
N ASP A 1078 23.11 65.07 54.15
CA ASP A 1078 22.85 63.68 54.59
C ASP A 1078 21.35 63.35 54.64
#